data_AF-A0A358C688-F1
#
_entry.id   AF-A0A358C688-F1
#
_cell.length_a   1.000
_cell.length_b   1.000
_cell.length_c   1.000
_cell.angle_alpha   90.00
_cell.angle_beta   90.00
_cell.angle_gamma   90.00
#
_symmetry.space_group_name_H-M   'P 1'
#
loop_
_entity.id
_entity.type
_entity.pdbx_description
1 polymer ?
#
loop_
_entity_poly.entity_id
_entity_poly.type
_entity_poly.pdbx_seq_one_letter_code
_entity_poly.pdbx_strand_id
1 'polypeptide(L)'
;MTTQKIARNDPCPCGSGKKYKQCCLLTAERPASPSSDAMKIAQALKTAHAHHQAGRLAEAEAVCKEILAVSPQHPDALYLMGMIAYQIGMHDVAAIFFGSVIEVAPHLADAHNNLGVVLMAQGLVAEAAASYQTAISLQPGHPNAHYNLGNALKDQGRLDDAVASYKKAVLITPDNAELHNNLGDVLQTQGKLTEAIASYRKALRINPNLAEVRYNLADALLREGRLTEAVTQYRETIRLKPDHAEAYNNLAIALMKQGEQDEAIACYREAIALKPDLAEAHSNLGDLLKEQDKLEEAVARYREAIRLKPRYVEAYNNLANALNTLGRQDEAIACYQQAVAIRPYAAELHCNLGNTLYEQGLLTEAIAACREALRLRPDYAEACDGLGNALRALGQLDEAVEFGRQAVLLKPEDAGACSNLGNSLRDQGKLEEAIACFRQALSIQSDSPTTYSNLLYTMQYMSTVTPAEAFSEHQRYAEQYEAPFKANRMPHPNSRDPERRLRIGYVSGDFNNHAVAFFIEPILASHDKSQVEIYCYYNHTKHDGHTERIAAYADHWLACSRMSDEALADRIRADGIDILVDLSGHTGHNRLPMFARKPAPLQATWIGYAGSTGLTAMDYRITNAEMDPPGLTERYHSETLLRMPDTGVAYRPEPGCPPVNPLPALTSGEFVFASLNNLIKTNPSVVALWARILNALPHARLMLGNVTDSGTRQRVIDQFGQAGVTTDRLILQPRMSLNDYLALHHQIDLALDPFPYNGGTTTMHALWMGVPVVTLVGEHMVSRCAVPLLSRVGLDEFITHSEDAYFQRAVQMAQDLPGLNRIRQSIRERMGASDCEPQTVARNVEALYREIWRKWCAA
;
A
#
# COMPACT_ATOMS: atom_id res chain seq x y z
N MET A 1 22.54 53.32 17.99
CA MET A 1 22.95 54.49 18.80
C MET A 1 21.89 54.71 19.85
N THR A 2 22.27 54.66 21.12
CA THR A 2 21.41 54.64 22.30
C THR A 2 20.70 55.99 22.48
N THR A 3 19.37 56.03 22.39
CA THR A 3 18.57 57.23 22.68
C THR A 3 18.45 57.40 24.19
N GLN A 4 19.17 58.38 24.72
CA GLN A 4 19.13 58.75 26.13
C GLN A 4 17.78 59.39 26.49
N LYS A 5 17.08 58.86 27.50
CA LYS A 5 15.88 59.51 28.10
C LYS A 5 16.30 60.81 28.77
N ILE A 6 15.77 61.95 28.30
CA ILE A 6 16.03 63.28 28.89
C ILE A 6 15.26 63.40 30.21
N ALA A 7 15.98 63.59 31.31
CA ALA A 7 15.42 63.79 32.65
C ALA A 7 14.99 65.25 32.85
N ARG A 8 14.05 65.49 33.79
CA ARG A 8 13.43 66.82 34.06
C ARG A 8 14.43 67.98 34.29
N ASN A 9 15.66 67.69 34.70
CA ASN A 9 16.69 68.68 35.02
C ASN A 9 17.79 68.82 33.96
N ASP A 10 17.69 68.09 32.85
CA ASP A 10 18.68 68.12 31.77
C ASP A 10 18.57 69.42 30.95
N PRO A 11 19.65 69.84 30.26
CA PRO A 11 19.62 70.98 29.36
C PRO A 11 18.60 70.78 28.23
N CYS A 12 17.80 71.81 27.94
CA CYS A 12 16.76 71.72 26.93
C CYS A 12 17.37 71.60 25.52
N PRO A 13 16.94 70.64 24.69
CA PRO A 13 17.53 70.38 23.37
C PRO A 13 17.28 71.50 22.33
N CYS A 14 16.47 72.52 22.65
CA CYS A 14 16.28 73.69 21.79
C CYS A 14 17.47 74.68 21.80
N GLY A 15 18.54 74.39 22.55
CA GLY A 15 19.76 75.22 22.59
C GLY A 15 19.66 76.47 23.46
N SER A 16 18.60 76.62 24.26
CA SER A 16 18.31 77.84 25.04
C SER A 16 19.15 78.02 26.32
N GLY A 17 19.97 77.03 26.69
CA GLY A 17 20.81 77.07 27.91
C GLY A 17 20.06 76.88 29.24
N LYS A 18 18.75 76.60 29.23
CA LYS A 18 17.91 76.37 30.43
C LYS A 18 17.55 74.90 30.63
N LYS A 19 17.10 74.53 31.84
CA LYS A 19 16.66 73.16 32.20
C LYS A 19 15.29 72.80 31.61
N TYR A 20 15.10 71.56 31.17
CA TYR A 20 13.91 71.10 30.41
C TYR A 20 12.57 71.42 31.08
N LYS A 21 12.43 71.20 32.40
CA LYS A 21 11.21 71.54 33.17
C LYS A 21 10.88 73.03 33.14
N GLN A 22 11.87 73.92 33.09
CA GLN A 22 11.66 75.37 33.09
C GLN A 22 11.38 75.95 31.71
N CYS A 23 11.60 75.18 30.64
CA CYS A 23 11.40 75.62 29.26
C CYS A 23 10.11 75.08 28.64
N CYS A 24 9.78 73.80 28.89
CA CYS A 24 8.75 73.10 28.11
C CYS A 24 7.64 72.42 28.94
N LEU A 25 7.69 72.44 30.28
CA LEU A 25 6.64 71.85 31.14
C LEU A 25 6.10 72.87 32.16
N LEU A 26 5.16 73.69 31.66
CA LEU A 26 4.14 74.48 32.36
C LEU A 26 4.58 75.60 33.34
N THR A 27 4.15 76.82 33.01
CA THR A 27 3.43 77.69 33.96
C THR A 27 2.15 78.18 33.31
N ALA A 28 1.03 77.85 33.95
CA ALA A 28 -0.29 78.39 33.68
C ALA A 28 -0.39 79.83 34.21
N GLU A 29 -0.72 80.78 33.35
CA GLU A 29 -1.30 82.07 33.74
C GLU A 29 -2.48 82.43 32.82
N ARG A 30 -3.47 83.06 33.42
CA ARG A 30 -4.80 83.43 32.90
C ARG A 30 -4.75 84.55 31.83
N PRO A 31 -5.84 84.80 31.08
CA PRO A 31 -5.78 85.23 29.69
C PRO A 31 -5.48 86.72 29.51
N ALA A 32 -4.64 87.02 28.53
CA ALA A 32 -4.60 88.34 27.91
C ALA A 32 -5.68 88.45 26.81
N SER A 33 -6.46 89.52 26.88
CA SER A 33 -7.38 90.11 25.90
C SER A 33 -7.58 89.43 24.52
N PRO A 34 -8.82 89.16 24.08
CA PRO A 34 -9.10 88.74 22.71
C PRO A 34 -9.20 89.95 21.77
N SER A 35 -8.38 90.03 20.71
CA SER A 35 -8.74 90.63 19.38
C SER A 35 -7.54 90.90 18.45
N SER A 36 -6.61 89.95 18.29
CA SER A 36 -5.66 89.93 17.14
C SER A 36 -5.14 88.51 16.92
N ASP A 37 -4.65 87.87 17.99
CA ASP A 37 -3.82 86.67 17.85
C ASP A 37 -4.64 85.38 17.75
N ALA A 38 -5.80 85.30 18.42
CA ALA A 38 -6.74 84.18 18.23
C ALA A 38 -7.30 84.10 16.80
N MET A 39 -7.54 85.25 16.16
CA MET A 39 -7.98 85.32 14.75
C MET A 39 -6.85 84.89 13.80
N LYS A 40 -5.59 85.27 14.11
CA LYS A 40 -4.40 84.81 13.37
C LYS A 40 -4.17 83.31 13.50
N ILE A 41 -4.30 82.75 14.71
CA ILE A 41 -4.14 81.30 14.96
C ILE A 41 -5.22 80.50 14.22
N ALA A 42 -6.49 80.93 14.27
CA ALA A 42 -7.58 80.25 13.55
C ALA A 42 -7.37 80.26 12.02
N GLN A 43 -6.83 81.36 11.46
CA GLN A 43 -6.50 81.44 10.04
C GLN A 43 -5.28 80.60 9.67
N ALA A 44 -4.25 80.58 10.53
CA ALA A 44 -3.09 79.72 10.37
C ALA A 44 -3.48 78.23 10.43
N LEU A 45 -4.38 77.84 11.34
CA LEU A 45 -4.92 76.47 11.42
C LEU A 45 -5.63 76.07 10.14
N LYS A 46 -6.51 76.92 9.60
CA LYS A 46 -7.15 76.65 8.30
C LYS A 46 -6.13 76.46 7.19
N THR A 47 -5.06 77.26 7.20
CA THR A 47 -3.96 77.16 6.23
C THR A 47 -3.20 75.85 6.38
N ALA A 48 -2.83 75.47 7.61
CA ALA A 48 -2.16 74.19 7.90
C ALA A 48 -3.01 72.98 7.47
N HIS A 49 -4.31 72.99 7.77
CA HIS A 49 -5.23 71.95 7.33
C HIS A 49 -5.34 71.88 5.80
N ALA A 50 -5.39 73.02 5.10
CA ALA A 50 -5.42 73.06 3.65
C ALA A 50 -4.11 72.53 3.02
N HIS A 51 -2.95 72.81 3.64
CA HIS A 51 -1.68 72.24 3.22
C HIS A 51 -1.66 70.72 3.41
N HIS A 52 -2.09 70.22 4.58
CA HIS A 52 -2.15 68.79 4.88
C HIS A 52 -3.11 68.04 3.93
N GLN A 53 -4.32 68.58 3.70
CA GLN A 53 -5.28 68.00 2.75
C GLN A 53 -4.75 67.96 1.31
N ALA A 54 -3.86 68.91 0.95
CA ALA A 54 -3.23 68.93 -0.36
C ALA A 54 -1.90 68.15 -0.44
N GLY A 55 -1.56 67.37 0.60
CA GLY A 55 -0.32 66.56 0.67
C GLY A 55 0.97 67.37 0.85
N ARG A 56 0.86 68.68 1.09
CA ARG A 56 2.00 69.59 1.34
C ARG A 56 2.39 69.52 2.83
N LEU A 57 2.95 68.38 3.23
CA LEU A 57 3.18 68.04 4.63
C LEU A 57 4.22 68.95 5.30
N ALA A 58 5.28 69.34 4.59
CA ALA A 58 6.32 70.21 5.12
C ALA A 58 5.80 71.63 5.39
N GLU A 59 4.95 72.16 4.49
CA GLU A 59 4.31 73.45 4.65
C GLU A 59 3.24 73.42 5.76
N ALA A 60 2.49 72.32 5.88
CA ALA A 60 1.57 72.13 6.99
C ALA A 60 2.30 72.08 8.34
N GLU A 61 3.43 71.37 8.40
CA GLU A 61 4.28 71.27 9.58
C GLU A 61 4.87 72.64 9.99
N ALA A 62 5.34 73.43 9.01
CA ALA A 62 5.88 74.76 9.25
C ALA A 62 4.83 75.69 9.89
N VAL A 63 3.61 75.72 9.34
CA VAL A 63 2.52 76.53 9.90
C VAL A 63 2.08 76.02 11.28
N CYS A 64 2.05 74.71 11.50
CA CYS A 64 1.81 74.13 12.83
C CYS A 64 2.88 74.55 13.85
N LYS A 65 4.16 74.59 13.48
CA LYS A 65 5.25 75.06 14.35
C LYS A 65 5.10 76.53 14.72
N GLU A 66 4.66 77.38 13.79
CA GLU A 66 4.36 78.79 14.07
C GLU A 66 3.21 78.93 15.08
N ILE A 67 2.15 78.12 14.94
CA ILE A 67 1.04 78.09 15.91
C ILE A 67 1.52 77.64 17.28
N LEU A 68 2.33 76.57 17.34
CA LEU A 68 2.85 76.02 18.60
C LEU A 68 3.91 76.91 19.26
N ALA A 69 4.58 77.80 18.52
CA ALA A 69 5.47 78.80 19.08
C ALA A 69 4.72 79.88 19.88
N VAL A 70 3.48 80.19 19.47
CA VAL A 70 2.60 81.16 20.15
C VAL A 70 1.71 80.47 21.20
N SER A 71 1.25 79.26 20.93
CA SER A 71 0.41 78.45 21.83
C SER A 71 0.92 76.99 21.88
N PRO A 72 1.89 76.69 22.77
CA PRO A 72 2.56 75.38 22.81
C PRO A 72 1.66 74.17 23.06
N GLN A 73 0.47 74.38 23.62
CA GLN A 73 -0.51 73.34 23.94
C GLN A 73 -1.75 73.40 23.04
N HIS A 74 -1.67 73.99 21.85
CA HIS A 74 -2.82 74.09 20.97
C HIS A 74 -3.25 72.70 20.44
N PRO A 75 -4.43 72.18 20.81
CA PRO A 75 -4.81 70.79 20.56
C PRO A 75 -4.88 70.46 19.07
N ASP A 76 -5.47 71.32 18.24
CA ASP A 76 -5.61 71.05 16.79
C ASP A 76 -4.26 71.07 16.05
N ALA A 77 -3.31 71.91 16.48
CA ALA A 77 -1.99 71.98 15.87
C ALA A 77 -1.12 70.78 16.29
N LEU A 78 -1.21 70.35 17.56
CA LEU A 78 -0.59 69.11 18.04
C LEU A 78 -1.19 67.87 17.34
N TYR A 79 -2.51 67.85 17.14
CA TYR A 79 -3.19 66.78 16.44
C TYR A 79 -2.75 66.68 14.97
N LEU A 80 -2.65 67.82 14.28
CA LEU A 80 -2.16 67.87 12.91
C LEU A 80 -0.67 67.48 12.80
N MET A 81 0.17 67.88 13.77
CA MET A 81 1.55 67.41 13.88
C MET A 81 1.65 65.89 14.08
N GLY A 82 0.77 65.31 14.89
CA GLY A 82 0.68 63.86 15.07
C GLY A 82 0.32 63.12 13.78
N MET A 83 -0.66 63.64 13.02
CA MET A 83 -1.04 63.06 11.72
C MET A 83 0.09 63.16 10.69
N ILE A 84 0.76 64.32 10.60
CA ILE A 84 1.91 64.51 9.71
C ILE A 84 3.05 63.55 10.08
N ALA A 85 3.41 63.47 11.37
CA ALA A 85 4.45 62.58 11.86
C ALA A 85 4.16 61.11 11.54
N TYR A 86 2.90 60.68 11.65
CA TYR A 86 2.49 59.33 11.27
C TYR A 86 2.64 59.10 9.76
N GLN A 87 2.18 60.04 8.92
CA GLN A 87 2.26 59.93 7.45
C GLN A 87 3.69 59.86 6.92
N ILE A 88 4.66 60.46 7.61
CA ILE A 88 6.09 60.40 7.25
C ILE A 88 6.84 59.24 7.92
N GLY A 89 6.14 58.34 8.64
CA GLY A 89 6.70 57.14 9.26
C GLY A 89 7.40 57.37 10.61
N MET A 90 7.27 58.55 11.22
CA MET A 90 7.85 58.87 12.52
C MET A 90 6.89 58.49 13.66
N HIS A 91 6.68 57.19 13.86
CA HIS A 91 5.65 56.67 14.77
C HIS A 91 5.89 57.09 16.24
N ASP A 92 7.14 57.11 16.71
CA ASP A 92 7.46 57.55 18.08
C ASP A 92 7.09 59.02 18.33
N VAL A 93 7.33 59.86 17.32
CA VAL A 93 7.00 61.29 17.37
C VAL A 93 5.50 61.51 17.27
N ALA A 94 4.81 60.73 16.42
CA ALA A 94 3.35 60.77 16.32
C ALA A 94 2.67 60.38 17.65
N ALA A 95 3.16 59.34 18.32
CA ALA A 95 2.64 58.91 19.63
C ALA A 95 2.79 60.01 20.70
N ILE A 96 3.94 60.72 20.70
CA ILE A 96 4.16 61.86 21.60
C ILE A 96 3.14 62.96 21.33
N PHE A 97 2.95 63.35 20.06
CA PHE A 97 2.00 64.41 19.70
C PHE A 97 0.56 64.04 20.06
N PHE A 98 0.09 62.83 19.72
CA PHE A 98 -1.25 62.38 20.11
C PHE A 98 -1.40 62.25 21.63
N GLY A 99 -0.36 61.81 22.35
CA GLY A 99 -0.34 61.81 23.82
C GLY A 99 -0.49 63.23 24.40
N SER A 100 0.21 64.22 23.85
CA SER A 100 0.05 65.62 24.24
C SER A 100 -1.34 66.18 23.91
N VAL A 101 -1.95 65.76 22.79
CA VAL A 101 -3.35 66.11 22.50
C VAL A 101 -4.28 65.54 23.57
N ILE A 102 -4.09 64.29 23.99
CA ILE A 102 -4.90 63.64 25.03
C ILE A 102 -4.73 64.32 26.40
N GLU A 103 -3.53 64.79 26.74
CA GLU A 103 -3.30 65.54 27.98
C GLU A 103 -4.09 66.86 28.03
N VAL A 104 -4.22 67.55 26.90
CA VAL A 104 -4.87 68.87 26.81
C VAL A 104 -6.38 68.75 26.48
N ALA A 105 -6.77 67.70 25.74
CA ALA A 105 -8.13 67.44 25.28
C ALA A 105 -8.49 65.95 25.46
N PRO A 106 -8.67 65.47 26.72
CA PRO A 106 -8.84 64.04 27.01
C PRO A 106 -10.14 63.44 26.44
N HIS A 107 -11.12 64.27 26.09
CA HIS A 107 -12.41 63.86 25.54
C HIS A 107 -12.42 63.70 24.01
N LEU A 108 -11.31 63.97 23.32
CA LEU A 108 -11.22 63.85 21.87
C LEU A 108 -11.00 62.38 21.46
N ALA A 109 -12.10 61.69 21.11
CA ALA A 109 -12.07 60.27 20.73
C ALA A 109 -11.12 59.98 19.55
N ASP A 110 -11.07 60.86 18.55
CA ASP A 110 -10.18 60.71 17.39
C ASP A 110 -8.69 60.68 17.76
N ALA A 111 -8.28 61.40 18.82
CA ALA A 111 -6.90 61.39 19.29
C ALA A 111 -6.52 60.05 19.93
N HIS A 112 -7.45 59.45 20.69
CA HIS A 112 -7.27 58.10 21.24
C HIS A 112 -7.28 57.04 20.15
N ASN A 113 -8.15 57.16 19.14
CA ASN A 113 -8.13 56.26 17.98
C ASN A 113 -6.79 56.35 17.24
N ASN A 114 -6.33 57.56 16.91
CA ASN A 114 -5.08 57.73 16.16
C ASN A 114 -3.84 57.35 16.97
N LEU A 115 -3.84 57.56 18.29
CA LEU A 115 -2.81 57.00 19.17
C LEU A 115 -2.80 55.46 19.08
N GLY A 116 -3.98 54.82 19.11
CA GLY A 116 -4.09 53.38 18.92
C GLY A 116 -3.52 52.91 17.57
N VAL A 117 -3.77 53.64 16.48
CA VAL A 117 -3.21 53.34 15.15
C VAL A 117 -1.68 53.39 15.15
N VAL A 118 -1.11 54.40 15.79
CA VAL A 118 0.35 54.53 15.93
C VAL A 118 0.93 53.39 16.77
N LEU A 119 0.30 53.05 17.90
CA LEU A 119 0.72 51.93 18.76
C LEU A 119 0.66 50.59 18.02
N MET A 120 -0.37 50.39 17.18
CA MET A 120 -0.48 49.21 16.32
C MET A 120 0.70 49.12 15.35
N ALA A 121 1.10 50.24 14.73
CA ALA A 121 2.25 50.32 13.84
C ALA A 121 3.60 50.12 14.56
N GLN A 122 3.65 50.29 15.89
CA GLN A 122 4.80 49.99 16.74
C GLN A 122 4.81 48.54 17.27
N GLY A 123 3.78 47.73 16.97
CA GLY A 123 3.63 46.37 17.48
C GLY A 123 3.12 46.29 18.93
N LEU A 124 2.71 47.42 19.52
CA LEU A 124 2.14 47.52 20.87
C LEU A 124 0.64 47.25 20.84
N VAL A 125 0.28 46.01 20.47
CA VAL A 125 -1.11 45.60 20.15
C VAL A 125 -2.04 45.71 21.37
N ALA A 126 -1.55 45.44 22.58
CA ALA A 126 -2.35 45.50 23.80
C ALA A 126 -2.67 46.96 24.19
N GLU A 127 -1.67 47.85 24.11
CA GLU A 127 -1.85 49.27 24.34
C GLU A 127 -2.75 49.90 23.28
N ALA A 128 -2.61 49.50 22.01
CA ALA A 128 -3.48 49.95 20.93
C ALA A 128 -4.95 49.61 21.20
N ALA A 129 -5.23 48.36 21.60
CA ALA A 129 -6.59 47.92 21.95
C ALA A 129 -7.18 48.76 23.11
N ALA A 130 -6.38 49.07 24.13
CA ALA A 130 -6.81 49.93 25.23
C ALA A 130 -7.14 51.35 24.74
N SER A 131 -6.30 51.95 23.89
CA SER A 131 -6.56 53.27 23.30
C SER A 131 -7.84 53.30 22.45
N TYR A 132 -8.10 52.27 21.63
CA TYR A 132 -9.36 52.17 20.88
C TYR A 132 -10.58 52.01 21.81
N GLN A 133 -10.46 51.23 22.88
CA GLN A 133 -11.52 51.06 23.86
C GLN A 133 -11.86 52.38 24.57
N THR A 134 -10.84 53.20 24.86
CA THR A 134 -11.03 54.57 25.37
C THR A 134 -11.73 55.45 24.34
N ALA A 135 -11.32 55.42 23.07
CA ALA A 135 -12.00 56.16 22.01
C ALA A 135 -13.49 55.79 21.89
N ILE A 136 -13.81 54.50 21.97
CA ILE A 136 -15.19 53.98 21.97
C ILE A 136 -15.96 54.42 23.22
N SER A 137 -15.32 54.48 24.39
CA SER A 137 -15.98 54.94 25.62
C SER A 137 -16.37 56.41 25.55
N LEU A 138 -15.55 57.24 24.88
CA LEU A 138 -15.78 58.66 24.66
C LEU A 138 -16.82 58.90 23.55
N GLN A 139 -16.80 58.08 22.50
CA GLN A 139 -17.74 58.14 21.39
C GLN A 139 -18.18 56.73 20.97
N PRO A 140 -19.30 56.20 21.54
CA PRO A 140 -19.75 54.84 21.28
C PRO A 140 -20.03 54.52 19.80
N GLY A 141 -20.34 55.54 19.00
CA GLY A 141 -20.59 55.43 17.56
C GLY A 141 -19.37 55.68 16.67
N HIS A 142 -18.14 55.60 17.18
CA HIS A 142 -16.92 55.87 16.39
C HIS A 142 -16.53 54.67 15.51
N PRO A 143 -16.76 54.71 14.17
CA PRO A 143 -16.63 53.53 13.31
C PRO A 143 -15.17 53.02 13.23
N ASN A 144 -14.20 53.92 13.04
CA ASN A 144 -12.78 53.54 12.92
C ASN A 144 -12.23 52.91 14.20
N ALA A 145 -12.70 53.32 15.39
CA ALA A 145 -12.23 52.77 16.65
C ALA A 145 -12.74 51.34 16.87
N HIS A 146 -14.00 51.05 16.51
CA HIS A 146 -14.53 49.66 16.53
C HIS A 146 -13.83 48.77 15.50
N TYR A 147 -13.56 49.29 14.31
CA TYR A 147 -12.80 48.59 13.27
C TYR A 147 -11.38 48.24 13.73
N ASN A 148 -10.63 49.25 14.18
CA ASN A 148 -9.24 49.09 14.60
C ASN A 148 -9.14 48.24 15.87
N LEU A 149 -10.10 48.33 16.79
CA LEU A 149 -10.21 47.42 17.93
C LEU A 149 -10.42 45.97 17.46
N GLY A 150 -11.28 45.74 16.46
CA GLY A 150 -11.47 44.43 15.85
C GLY A 150 -10.17 43.84 15.29
N ASN A 151 -9.36 44.64 14.58
CA ASN A 151 -8.05 44.24 14.07
C ASN A 151 -7.10 43.87 15.21
N ALA A 152 -6.97 44.73 16.23
CA ALA A 152 -6.08 44.48 17.37
C ALA A 152 -6.48 43.24 18.18
N LEU A 153 -7.79 43.00 18.36
CA LEU A 153 -8.29 41.81 19.06
C LEU A 153 -8.07 40.53 18.25
N LYS A 154 -8.17 40.59 16.92
CA LYS A 154 -7.83 39.47 16.02
C LYS A 154 -6.36 39.09 16.20
N ASP A 155 -5.45 40.06 16.20
CA ASP A 155 -4.00 39.82 16.35
C ASP A 155 -3.64 39.28 17.74
N GLN A 156 -4.46 39.58 18.77
CA GLN A 156 -4.36 38.99 20.10
C GLN A 156 -4.97 37.57 20.20
N GLY A 157 -5.57 37.04 19.13
CA GLY A 157 -6.29 35.76 19.12
C GLY A 157 -7.65 35.79 19.81
N ARG A 158 -8.16 36.97 20.20
CA ARG A 158 -9.46 37.16 20.87
C ARG A 158 -10.59 37.27 19.85
N LEU A 159 -10.84 36.18 19.14
CA LEU A 159 -11.69 36.16 17.96
C LEU A 159 -13.16 36.56 18.24
N ASP A 160 -13.74 36.15 19.37
CA ASP A 160 -15.14 36.51 19.70
C ASP A 160 -15.30 38.02 19.95
N ASP A 161 -14.33 38.63 20.65
CA ASP A 161 -14.32 40.07 20.91
C ASP A 161 -14.07 40.87 19.61
N ALA A 162 -13.23 40.33 18.72
CA ALA A 162 -13.00 40.90 17.40
C ALA A 162 -14.30 40.89 16.57
N VAL A 163 -15.02 39.77 16.52
CA VAL A 163 -16.34 39.68 15.85
C VAL A 163 -17.33 40.68 16.43
N ALA A 164 -17.40 40.81 17.76
CA ALA A 164 -18.29 41.77 18.41
C ALA A 164 -17.97 43.23 18.00
N SER A 165 -16.67 43.57 17.92
CA SER A 165 -16.20 44.89 17.51
C SER A 165 -16.49 45.16 16.03
N TYR A 166 -16.24 44.20 15.14
CA TYR A 166 -16.59 44.33 13.72
C TYR A 166 -18.10 44.42 13.49
N LYS A 167 -18.92 43.64 14.19
CA LYS A 167 -20.39 43.72 14.10
C LYS A 167 -20.88 45.13 14.47
N LYS A 168 -20.28 45.77 15.48
CA LYS A 168 -20.58 47.18 15.82
C LYS A 168 -20.11 48.15 14.72
N ALA A 169 -18.90 47.98 14.19
CA ALA A 169 -18.40 48.81 13.08
C ALA A 169 -19.31 48.71 11.84
N VAL A 170 -19.74 47.50 11.48
CA VAL A 170 -20.67 47.24 10.35
C VAL A 170 -22.05 47.85 10.59
N LEU A 171 -22.55 47.88 11.84
CA LEU A 171 -23.82 48.54 12.15
C LEU A 171 -23.75 50.06 11.97
N ILE A 172 -22.59 50.67 12.23
CA ILE A 172 -22.38 52.12 12.11
C ILE A 172 -22.15 52.52 10.64
N THR A 173 -21.35 51.74 9.91
CA THR A 173 -21.02 51.98 8.50
C THR A 173 -21.32 50.72 7.66
N PRO A 174 -22.59 50.49 7.28
CA PRO A 174 -23.01 49.26 6.61
C PRO A 174 -22.47 49.11 5.18
N ASP A 175 -22.12 50.20 4.51
CA ASP A 175 -21.67 50.23 3.11
C ASP A 175 -20.13 50.21 2.96
N ASN A 176 -19.40 49.68 3.95
CA ASN A 176 -17.95 49.51 3.87
C ASN A 176 -17.58 48.03 3.60
N ALA A 177 -17.07 47.76 2.40
CA ALA A 177 -16.70 46.40 1.96
C ALA A 177 -15.56 45.78 2.79
N GLU A 178 -14.60 46.57 3.25
CA GLU A 178 -13.44 46.10 4.04
C GLU A 178 -13.88 45.56 5.41
N LEU A 179 -14.86 46.23 6.05
CA LEU A 179 -15.43 45.75 7.32
C LEU A 179 -16.12 44.39 7.16
N HIS A 180 -16.89 44.21 6.08
CA HIS A 180 -17.56 42.93 5.81
C HIS A 180 -16.55 41.84 5.43
N ASN A 181 -15.45 42.17 4.74
CA ASN A 181 -14.38 41.22 4.47
C ASN A 181 -13.69 40.76 5.76
N ASN A 182 -13.25 41.71 6.61
CA ASN A 182 -12.51 41.37 7.83
C ASN A 182 -13.41 40.65 8.86
N LEU A 183 -14.70 41.00 8.93
CA LEU A 183 -15.69 40.23 9.68
C LEU A 183 -15.80 38.79 9.15
N GLY A 184 -15.88 38.63 7.83
CA GLY A 184 -15.92 37.31 7.18
C GLY A 184 -14.71 36.45 7.50
N ASP A 185 -13.51 37.03 7.43
CA ASP A 185 -12.23 36.35 7.68
C ASP A 185 -12.11 35.83 9.12
N VAL A 186 -12.50 36.64 10.10
CA VAL A 186 -12.53 36.19 11.50
C VAL A 186 -13.59 35.11 11.72
N LEU A 187 -14.78 35.25 11.12
CA LEU A 187 -15.84 34.22 11.21
C LEU A 187 -15.41 32.89 10.58
N GLN A 188 -14.68 32.93 9.45
CA GLN A 188 -14.13 31.74 8.79
C GLN A 188 -13.05 31.07 9.64
N THR A 189 -12.20 31.87 10.30
CA THR A 189 -11.21 31.37 11.27
C THR A 189 -11.90 30.68 12.46
N GLN A 190 -13.05 31.18 12.91
CA GLN A 190 -13.88 30.54 13.93
C GLN A 190 -14.67 29.30 13.43
N GLY A 191 -14.61 28.97 12.14
CA GLY A 191 -15.40 27.89 11.54
C GLY A 191 -16.88 28.22 11.32
N LYS A 192 -17.31 29.48 11.53
CA LYS A 192 -18.69 29.95 11.29
C LYS A 192 -18.88 30.27 9.80
N LEU A 193 -18.74 29.24 8.95
CA LEU A 193 -18.65 29.36 7.50
C LEU A 193 -19.86 30.08 6.87
N THR A 194 -21.08 29.76 7.30
CA THR A 194 -22.30 30.38 6.75
C THR A 194 -22.36 31.89 7.03
N GLU A 195 -21.97 32.34 8.22
CA GLU A 195 -21.89 33.77 8.56
C GLU A 195 -20.75 34.47 7.79
N ALA A 196 -19.61 33.78 7.60
CA ALA A 196 -18.49 34.29 6.80
C ALA A 196 -18.90 34.51 5.34
N ILE A 197 -19.53 33.52 4.71
CA ILE A 197 -20.06 33.59 3.35
C ILE A 197 -21.05 34.75 3.19
N ALA A 198 -21.95 34.94 4.17
CA ALA A 198 -22.89 36.05 4.15
C ALA A 198 -22.19 37.42 4.22
N SER A 199 -21.10 37.51 4.99
CA SER A 199 -20.29 38.73 5.12
C SER A 199 -19.51 39.02 3.84
N TYR A 200 -18.83 38.05 3.24
CA TYR A 200 -18.16 38.22 1.95
C TYR A 200 -19.10 38.60 0.82
N ARG A 201 -20.31 38.02 0.76
CA ARG A 201 -21.34 38.42 -0.20
C ARG A 201 -21.82 39.85 -0.01
N LYS A 202 -21.83 40.37 1.21
CA LYS A 202 -22.11 41.81 1.47
C LYS A 202 -20.97 42.67 0.95
N ALA A 203 -19.72 42.32 1.24
CA ALA A 203 -18.55 43.01 0.72
C ALA A 203 -18.55 43.08 -0.82
N LEU A 204 -18.85 41.97 -1.50
CA LEU A 204 -18.90 41.91 -2.97
C LEU A 204 -20.12 42.59 -3.59
N ARG A 205 -21.22 42.77 -2.84
CA ARG A 205 -22.34 43.62 -3.28
C ARG A 205 -21.99 45.10 -3.27
N ILE A 206 -21.17 45.52 -2.30
CA ILE A 206 -20.68 46.90 -2.20
C ILE A 206 -19.61 47.17 -3.26
N ASN A 207 -18.64 46.25 -3.41
CA ASN A 207 -17.59 46.34 -4.42
C ASN A 207 -17.34 44.96 -5.09
N PRO A 208 -17.83 44.74 -6.32
CA PRO A 208 -17.69 43.45 -7.00
C PRO A 208 -16.28 43.08 -7.47
N ASN A 209 -15.33 44.03 -7.51
CA ASN A 209 -14.01 43.84 -8.12
C ASN A 209 -12.91 43.52 -7.10
N LEU A 210 -13.27 42.98 -5.93
CA LEU A 210 -12.33 42.61 -4.88
C LEU A 210 -11.89 41.15 -5.00
N ALA A 211 -10.79 40.89 -5.71
CA ALA A 211 -10.27 39.55 -5.99
C ALA A 211 -10.01 38.73 -4.70
N GLU A 212 -9.37 39.33 -3.70
CA GLU A 212 -9.07 38.68 -2.41
C GLU A 212 -10.36 38.27 -1.66
N VAL A 213 -11.40 39.10 -1.71
CA VAL A 213 -12.70 38.78 -1.09
C VAL A 213 -13.40 37.64 -1.84
N ARG A 214 -13.27 37.58 -3.17
CA ARG A 214 -13.79 36.47 -3.97
C ARG A 214 -13.05 35.17 -3.67
N TYR A 215 -11.73 35.22 -3.52
CA TYR A 215 -10.92 34.09 -3.09
C TYR A 215 -11.36 33.57 -1.72
N ASN A 216 -11.50 34.46 -0.73
CA ASN A 216 -11.94 34.10 0.62
C ASN A 216 -13.36 33.51 0.63
N LEU A 217 -14.27 34.08 -0.17
CA LEU A 217 -15.60 33.52 -0.38
C LEU A 217 -15.53 32.11 -1.00
N ALA A 218 -14.69 31.91 -2.01
CA ALA A 218 -14.51 30.63 -2.66
C ALA A 218 -13.96 29.56 -1.70
N ASP A 219 -12.98 29.91 -0.85
CA ASP A 219 -12.46 29.01 0.19
C ASP A 219 -13.53 28.64 1.22
N ALA A 220 -14.30 29.63 1.69
CA ALA A 220 -15.38 29.38 2.64
C ALA A 220 -16.47 28.46 2.04
N LEU A 221 -16.82 28.67 0.77
CA LEU A 221 -17.77 27.82 0.03
C LEU A 221 -17.23 26.40 -0.17
N LEU A 222 -15.93 26.25 -0.48
CA LEU A 222 -15.28 24.95 -0.63
C LEU A 222 -15.31 24.17 0.69
N ARG A 223 -15.02 24.82 1.81
CA ARG A 223 -15.08 24.23 3.16
C ARG A 223 -16.50 23.90 3.60
N GLU A 224 -17.51 24.66 3.16
CA GLU A 224 -18.95 24.37 3.39
C GLU A 224 -19.47 23.25 2.45
N GLY A 225 -18.69 22.83 1.44
CA GLY A 225 -19.06 21.79 0.48
C GLY A 225 -19.86 22.28 -0.73
N ARG A 226 -19.98 23.59 -0.93
CA ARG A 226 -20.72 24.22 -2.05
C ARG A 226 -19.82 24.37 -3.27
N LEU A 227 -19.45 23.24 -3.85
CA LEU A 227 -18.40 23.11 -4.87
C LEU A 227 -18.65 24.00 -6.10
N THR A 228 -19.85 23.98 -6.68
CA THR A 228 -20.18 24.75 -7.90
C THR A 228 -20.03 26.26 -7.69
N GLU A 229 -20.44 26.74 -6.52
CA GLU A 229 -20.30 28.16 -6.19
C GLU A 229 -18.84 28.52 -5.92
N ALA A 230 -18.07 27.64 -5.24
CA ALA A 230 -16.65 27.83 -5.01
C ALA A 230 -15.87 27.93 -6.34
N VAL A 231 -16.09 26.99 -7.27
CA VAL A 231 -15.48 27.00 -8.62
C VAL A 231 -15.79 28.31 -9.35
N THR A 232 -17.05 28.74 -9.30
CA THR A 232 -17.47 30.02 -9.92
C THR A 232 -16.69 31.20 -9.33
N GLN A 233 -16.57 31.27 -8.00
CA GLN A 233 -15.84 32.37 -7.36
C GLN A 233 -14.33 32.30 -7.60
N TYR A 234 -13.71 31.12 -7.63
CA TYR A 234 -12.29 30.97 -7.97
C TYR A 234 -11.99 31.41 -9.41
N ARG A 235 -12.83 31.03 -10.39
CA ARG A 235 -12.70 31.50 -11.78
C ARG A 235 -12.80 33.02 -11.86
N GLU A 236 -13.70 33.63 -11.09
CA GLU A 236 -13.82 35.09 -11.02
C GLU A 236 -12.60 35.74 -10.33
N THR A 237 -12.02 35.13 -9.31
CA THR A 237 -10.75 35.57 -8.72
C THR A 237 -9.64 35.57 -9.77
N ILE A 238 -9.49 34.47 -10.52
CA ILE A 238 -8.48 34.33 -11.58
C ILE A 238 -8.73 35.33 -12.72
N ARG A 239 -9.99 35.59 -13.08
CA ARG A 239 -10.35 36.60 -14.08
C ARG A 239 -9.89 38.01 -13.67
N LEU A 240 -10.01 38.35 -12.39
CA LEU A 240 -9.57 39.64 -11.84
C LEU A 240 -8.06 39.70 -11.60
N LYS A 241 -7.44 38.57 -11.23
CA LYS A 241 -6.03 38.45 -10.87
C LYS A 241 -5.45 37.14 -11.46
N PRO A 242 -5.01 37.15 -12.73
CA PRO A 242 -4.54 35.95 -13.43
C PRO A 242 -3.23 35.36 -12.89
N ASP A 243 -2.50 36.09 -12.04
CA ASP A 243 -1.24 35.64 -11.41
C ASP A 243 -1.45 35.05 -10.00
N HIS A 244 -2.69 34.75 -9.61
CA HIS A 244 -3.02 34.22 -8.29
C HIS A 244 -2.85 32.69 -8.20
N ALA A 245 -1.63 32.22 -7.93
CA ALA A 245 -1.30 30.80 -7.86
C ALA A 245 -2.17 29.98 -6.88
N GLU A 246 -2.46 30.52 -5.69
CA GLU A 246 -3.28 29.84 -4.68
C GLU A 246 -4.75 29.66 -5.13
N ALA A 247 -5.28 30.59 -5.94
CA ALA A 247 -6.62 30.46 -6.51
C ALA A 247 -6.67 29.34 -7.55
N TYR A 248 -5.63 29.17 -8.38
CA TYR A 248 -5.52 28.02 -9.28
C TYR A 248 -5.41 26.70 -8.52
N ASN A 249 -4.57 26.63 -7.48
CA ASN A 249 -4.44 25.43 -6.65
C ASN A 249 -5.78 25.02 -6.00
N ASN A 250 -6.50 25.98 -5.41
CA ASN A 250 -7.76 25.66 -4.74
C ASN A 250 -8.93 25.45 -5.70
N LEU A 251 -8.90 26.08 -6.89
CA LEU A 251 -9.80 25.75 -7.99
C LEU A 251 -9.63 24.29 -8.41
N ALA A 252 -8.38 23.82 -8.55
CA ALA A 252 -8.09 22.43 -8.89
C ALA A 252 -8.65 21.46 -7.83
N ILE A 253 -8.47 21.76 -6.53
CA ILE A 253 -9.05 20.96 -5.44
C ILE A 253 -10.59 20.91 -5.56
N ALA A 254 -11.24 22.03 -5.87
CA ALA A 254 -12.69 22.09 -6.02
C ALA A 254 -13.18 21.30 -7.24
N LEU A 255 -12.48 21.39 -8.37
CA LEU A 255 -12.75 20.64 -9.61
C LEU A 255 -12.57 19.14 -9.41
N MET A 256 -11.54 18.71 -8.67
CA MET A 256 -11.35 17.31 -8.29
C MET A 256 -12.56 16.76 -7.53
N LYS A 257 -13.08 17.50 -6.55
CA LYS A 257 -14.29 17.09 -5.80
C LYS A 257 -15.55 17.04 -6.67
N GLN A 258 -15.55 17.69 -7.84
CA GLN A 258 -16.62 17.61 -8.83
C GLN A 258 -16.41 16.49 -9.87
N GLY A 259 -15.24 15.84 -9.90
CA GLY A 259 -14.87 14.85 -10.90
C GLY A 259 -14.25 15.41 -12.18
N GLU A 260 -13.99 16.72 -12.25
CA GLU A 260 -13.42 17.40 -13.43
C GLU A 260 -11.88 17.33 -13.40
N GLN A 261 -11.33 16.13 -13.59
CA GLN A 261 -9.89 15.85 -13.39
C GLN A 261 -8.98 16.59 -14.38
N ASP A 262 -9.30 16.64 -15.67
CA ASP A 262 -8.43 17.25 -16.68
C ASP A 262 -8.26 18.77 -16.47
N GLU A 263 -9.34 19.46 -16.11
CA GLU A 263 -9.29 20.89 -15.80
C GLU A 263 -8.51 21.14 -14.48
N ALA A 264 -8.64 20.25 -13.50
CA ALA A 264 -7.86 20.31 -12.27
C ALA A 264 -6.34 20.19 -12.53
N ILE A 265 -5.92 19.26 -13.40
CA ILE A 265 -4.52 19.11 -13.81
C ILE A 265 -4.00 20.39 -14.47
N ALA A 266 -4.77 21.00 -15.36
CA ALA A 266 -4.40 22.27 -15.99
C ALA A 266 -4.22 23.37 -14.95
N CYS A 267 -5.16 23.48 -13.99
CA CYS A 267 -5.06 24.46 -12.91
C CYS A 267 -3.83 24.24 -12.01
N TYR A 268 -3.48 23.00 -11.65
CA TYR A 268 -2.26 22.73 -10.88
C TYR A 268 -0.99 23.10 -11.65
N ARG A 269 -0.95 22.84 -12.96
CA ARG A 269 0.19 23.23 -13.81
C ARG A 269 0.37 24.74 -13.86
N GLU A 270 -0.72 25.51 -14.00
CA GLU A 270 -0.67 26.97 -13.94
C GLU A 270 -0.25 27.47 -12.55
N ALA A 271 -0.77 26.89 -11.46
CA ALA A 271 -0.35 27.22 -10.11
C ALA A 271 1.16 27.05 -9.91
N ILE A 272 1.72 25.94 -10.40
CA ILE A 272 3.16 25.63 -10.34
C ILE A 272 3.97 26.55 -11.26
N ALA A 273 3.45 26.90 -12.44
CA ALA A 273 4.12 27.83 -13.36
C ALA A 273 4.24 29.24 -12.77
N LEU A 274 3.18 29.71 -12.10
CA LEU A 274 3.16 30.99 -11.39
C LEU A 274 4.01 30.97 -10.12
N LYS A 275 3.97 29.85 -9.38
CA LYS A 275 4.65 29.68 -8.09
C LYS A 275 5.29 28.30 -7.97
N PRO A 276 6.55 28.14 -8.45
CA PRO A 276 7.21 26.83 -8.50
C PRO A 276 7.47 26.18 -7.14
N ASP A 277 7.50 26.96 -6.05
CA ASP A 277 7.77 26.52 -4.68
C ASP A 277 6.51 26.06 -3.91
N LEU A 278 5.36 25.97 -4.57
CA LEU A 278 4.11 25.49 -3.98
C LEU A 278 4.09 23.95 -3.86
N ALA A 279 4.67 23.44 -2.77
CA ALA A 279 4.82 22.00 -2.51
C ALA A 279 3.49 21.22 -2.56
N GLU A 280 2.42 21.80 -2.03
CA GLU A 280 1.07 21.21 -2.04
C GLU A 280 0.56 20.98 -3.47
N ALA A 281 0.80 21.92 -4.40
CA ALA A 281 0.37 21.78 -5.79
C ALA A 281 1.15 20.67 -6.51
N HIS A 282 2.46 20.51 -6.24
CA HIS A 282 3.22 19.37 -6.76
C HIS A 282 2.68 18.04 -6.22
N SER A 283 2.42 17.94 -4.92
CA SER A 283 1.88 16.70 -4.33
C SER A 283 0.51 16.34 -4.92
N ASN A 284 -0.42 17.31 -4.98
CA ASN A 284 -1.76 17.07 -5.51
C ASN A 284 -1.76 16.74 -7.02
N LEU A 285 -0.89 17.38 -7.80
CA LEU A 285 -0.69 17.01 -9.21
C LEU A 285 -0.12 15.59 -9.33
N GLY A 286 0.79 15.20 -8.44
CA GLY A 286 1.29 13.83 -8.35
C GLY A 286 0.17 12.82 -8.11
N ASP A 287 -0.78 13.13 -7.24
CA ASP A 287 -1.93 12.24 -6.95
C ASP A 287 -2.82 12.05 -8.19
N LEU A 288 -3.13 13.13 -8.92
CA LEU A 288 -3.89 13.03 -10.18
C LEU A 288 -3.14 12.27 -11.28
N LEU A 289 -1.83 12.47 -11.41
CA LEU A 289 -1.03 11.73 -12.38
C LEU A 289 -0.97 10.25 -12.06
N LYS A 290 -0.90 9.89 -10.76
CA LYS A 290 -0.98 8.50 -10.29
C LYS A 290 -2.34 7.88 -10.62
N GLU A 291 -3.44 8.62 -10.44
CA GLU A 291 -4.80 8.17 -10.83
C GLU A 291 -4.92 7.96 -12.35
N GLN A 292 -4.19 8.73 -13.16
CA GLN A 292 -4.08 8.56 -14.62
C GLN A 292 -3.04 7.49 -15.04
N ASP A 293 -2.53 6.69 -14.10
CA ASP A 293 -1.48 5.67 -14.31
C ASP A 293 -0.14 6.23 -14.87
N LYS A 294 0.08 7.54 -14.78
CA LYS A 294 1.33 8.23 -15.14
C LYS A 294 2.29 8.24 -13.94
N LEU A 295 2.64 7.04 -13.48
CA LEU A 295 3.35 6.82 -12.22
C LEU A 295 4.72 7.52 -12.16
N GLU A 296 5.50 7.53 -13.24
CA GLU A 296 6.81 8.18 -13.31
C GLU A 296 6.70 9.70 -13.20
N GLU A 297 5.70 10.31 -13.84
CA GLU A 297 5.44 11.74 -13.71
C GLU A 297 4.99 12.08 -12.28
N ALA A 298 4.15 11.23 -11.68
CA ALA A 298 3.74 11.37 -10.29
C ALA A 298 4.93 11.31 -9.33
N VAL A 299 5.81 10.32 -9.48
CA VAL A 299 7.06 10.17 -8.72
C VAL A 299 7.92 11.44 -8.80
N ALA A 300 8.07 12.00 -10.00
CA ALA A 300 8.82 13.25 -10.17
C ALA A 300 8.18 14.43 -9.42
N ARG A 301 6.85 14.55 -9.45
CA ARG A 301 6.12 15.59 -8.71
C ARG A 301 6.24 15.44 -7.19
N TYR A 302 6.08 14.23 -6.65
CA TYR A 302 6.24 14.03 -5.20
C TYR A 302 7.66 14.30 -4.72
N ARG A 303 8.69 13.92 -5.50
CA ARG A 303 10.08 14.25 -5.16
C ARG A 303 10.31 15.76 -5.09
N GLU A 304 9.70 16.53 -5.99
CA GLU A 304 9.78 17.99 -5.94
C GLU A 304 9.04 18.57 -4.73
N ALA A 305 7.85 18.05 -4.40
CA ALA A 305 7.12 18.42 -3.19
C ALA A 305 7.96 18.17 -1.91
N ILE A 306 8.67 17.03 -1.85
CA ILE A 306 9.57 16.68 -0.74
C ILE A 306 10.81 17.59 -0.73
N ARG A 307 11.39 17.92 -1.89
CA ARG A 307 12.54 18.84 -1.99
C ARG A 307 12.18 20.21 -1.43
N LEU A 308 10.99 20.72 -1.74
CA LEU A 308 10.46 22.00 -1.26
C LEU A 308 10.09 21.94 0.22
N LYS A 309 9.50 20.82 0.66
CA LYS A 309 9.03 20.60 2.03
C LYS A 309 9.57 19.25 2.57
N PRO A 310 10.80 19.19 3.11
CA PRO A 310 11.44 17.93 3.51
C PRO A 310 10.74 17.13 4.61
N ARG A 311 9.77 17.74 5.32
CA ARG A 311 8.95 17.08 6.35
C ARG A 311 7.50 16.82 5.90
N TYR A 312 7.27 16.70 4.59
CA TYR A 312 5.94 16.48 4.02
C TYR A 312 5.57 14.98 4.01
N VAL A 313 4.95 14.53 5.10
CA VAL A 313 4.60 13.12 5.33
C VAL A 313 3.73 12.55 4.22
N GLU A 314 2.71 13.30 3.80
CA GLU A 314 1.76 12.87 2.77
C GLU A 314 2.46 12.64 1.42
N ALA A 315 3.41 13.50 1.05
CA ALA A 315 4.19 13.34 -0.17
C ALA A 315 5.13 12.11 -0.12
N TYR A 316 5.75 11.82 1.04
CA TYR A 316 6.53 10.58 1.19
C TYR A 316 5.66 9.33 1.09
N ASN A 317 4.48 9.31 1.73
CA ASN A 317 3.54 8.20 1.64
C ASN A 317 3.03 7.99 0.20
N ASN A 318 2.68 9.06 -0.50
CA ASN A 318 2.18 8.98 -1.87
C ASN A 318 3.29 8.60 -2.87
N LEU A 319 4.51 9.08 -2.66
CA LEU A 319 5.70 8.64 -3.40
C LEU A 319 5.95 7.15 -3.19
N ALA A 320 5.91 6.68 -1.94
CA ALA A 320 6.12 5.26 -1.62
C ALA A 320 5.08 4.36 -2.28
N ASN A 321 3.80 4.74 -2.23
CA ASN A 321 2.73 4.05 -2.95
C ASN A 321 2.99 3.95 -4.46
N ALA A 322 3.34 5.07 -5.11
CA ALA A 322 3.63 5.07 -6.54
C ALA A 322 4.87 4.23 -6.88
N LEU A 323 5.91 4.27 -6.04
CA LEU A 323 7.11 3.43 -6.20
C LEU A 323 6.79 1.94 -6.04
N ASN A 324 5.90 1.57 -5.11
CA ASN A 324 5.41 0.19 -4.98
C ASN A 324 4.67 -0.28 -6.22
N THR A 325 3.78 0.55 -6.78
CA THR A 325 3.08 0.21 -8.04
C THR A 325 4.08 0.04 -9.20
N LEU A 326 5.15 0.83 -9.23
CA LEU A 326 6.29 0.67 -10.16
C LEU A 326 7.22 -0.49 -9.77
N GLY A 327 6.96 -1.20 -8.67
CA GLY A 327 7.76 -2.27 -8.10
C GLY A 327 9.21 -1.87 -7.77
N ARG A 328 9.43 -0.60 -7.41
CA ARG A 328 10.70 -0.07 -6.87
C ARG A 328 10.65 -0.13 -5.33
N GLN A 329 10.52 -1.37 -4.82
CA GLN A 329 10.19 -1.63 -3.41
C GLN A 329 11.23 -1.07 -2.42
N ASP A 330 12.53 -1.15 -2.74
CA ASP A 330 13.59 -0.58 -1.87
C ASP A 330 13.40 0.93 -1.65
N GLU A 331 13.09 1.67 -2.72
CA GLU A 331 12.86 3.11 -2.63
C GLU A 331 11.55 3.43 -1.91
N ALA A 332 10.52 2.61 -2.09
CA ALA A 332 9.25 2.74 -1.39
C ALA A 332 9.42 2.53 0.12
N ILE A 333 10.14 1.50 0.54
CA ILE A 333 10.46 1.23 1.95
C ILE A 333 11.22 2.40 2.56
N ALA A 334 12.23 2.92 1.86
CA ALA A 334 12.96 4.10 2.32
C ALA A 334 12.03 5.31 2.51
N CYS A 335 11.09 5.56 1.59
CA CYS A 335 10.12 6.64 1.71
C CYS A 335 9.15 6.43 2.88
N TYR A 336 8.64 5.21 3.11
CA TYR A 336 7.81 4.90 4.27
C TYR A 336 8.55 5.07 5.59
N GLN A 337 9.81 4.63 5.66
CA GLN A 337 10.66 4.84 6.84
C GLN A 337 10.85 6.32 7.15
N GLN A 338 11.03 7.18 6.13
CA GLN A 338 11.08 8.63 6.33
C GLN A 338 9.73 9.19 6.81
N ALA A 339 8.62 8.75 6.24
CA ALA A 339 7.28 9.16 6.66
C ALA A 339 7.03 8.80 8.15
N VAL A 340 7.37 7.57 8.55
CA VAL A 340 7.30 7.10 9.94
C VAL A 340 8.24 7.89 10.85
N ALA A 341 9.46 8.20 10.42
CA ALA A 341 10.40 9.00 11.22
C ALA A 341 9.87 10.42 11.49
N ILE A 342 9.15 11.02 10.53
CA ILE A 342 8.55 12.35 10.70
C ILE A 342 7.30 12.29 11.57
N ARG A 343 6.46 11.25 11.42
CA ARG A 343 5.20 11.04 12.16
C ARG A 343 5.12 9.60 12.71
N PRO A 344 5.78 9.30 13.85
CA PRO A 344 5.91 7.92 14.35
C PRO A 344 4.63 7.32 14.91
N TYR A 345 3.63 8.14 15.25
CA TYR A 345 2.36 7.70 15.86
C TYR A 345 1.21 7.53 14.85
N ALA A 346 1.53 7.41 13.56
CA ALA A 346 0.56 7.19 12.47
C ALA A 346 0.49 5.70 12.10
N ALA A 347 -0.58 5.03 12.51
CA ALA A 347 -0.76 3.59 12.29
C ALA A 347 -0.77 3.21 10.81
N GLU A 348 -1.36 4.03 9.95
CA GLU A 348 -1.42 3.82 8.50
C GLU A 348 -0.04 3.73 7.84
N LEU A 349 0.95 4.50 8.33
CA LEU A 349 2.30 4.48 7.77
C LEU A 349 3.04 3.18 8.13
N HIS A 350 2.87 2.71 9.37
CA HIS A 350 3.43 1.43 9.81
C HIS A 350 2.78 0.25 9.08
N CYS A 351 1.48 0.30 8.83
CA CYS A 351 0.77 -0.72 8.04
C CYS A 351 1.29 -0.77 6.60
N ASN A 352 1.39 0.37 5.93
CA ASN A 352 1.90 0.44 4.56
C ASN A 352 3.36 -0.05 4.46
N LEU A 353 4.19 0.32 5.44
CA LEU A 353 5.56 -0.18 5.56
C LEU A 353 5.59 -1.71 5.74
N GLY A 354 4.78 -2.24 6.67
CA GLY A 354 4.70 -3.67 6.95
C GLY A 354 4.28 -4.50 5.73
N ASN A 355 3.26 -4.05 5.00
CA ASN A 355 2.82 -4.71 3.77
C ASN A 355 3.92 -4.71 2.69
N THR A 356 4.63 -3.60 2.52
CA THR A 356 5.74 -3.51 1.55
C THR A 356 6.91 -4.41 1.93
N LEU A 357 7.26 -4.46 3.22
CA LEU A 357 8.30 -5.36 3.73
C LEU A 357 7.92 -6.83 3.52
N TYR A 358 6.64 -7.17 3.71
CA TYR A 358 6.12 -8.51 3.44
C TYR A 358 6.27 -8.87 1.96
N GLU A 359 5.90 -7.99 1.04
CA GLU A 359 6.06 -8.21 -0.40
C GLU A 359 7.53 -8.41 -0.83
N GLN A 360 8.47 -7.80 -0.12
CA GLN A 360 9.91 -8.00 -0.32
C GLN A 360 10.45 -9.29 0.32
N GLY A 361 9.65 -9.96 1.17
CA GLY A 361 10.06 -11.15 1.92
C GLY A 361 10.83 -10.86 3.20
N LEU A 362 10.89 -9.59 3.65
CA LEU A 362 11.46 -9.18 4.94
C LEU A 362 10.44 -9.42 6.07
N LEU A 363 10.17 -10.71 6.33
CA LEU A 363 9.03 -11.14 7.14
C LEU A 363 9.11 -10.67 8.61
N THR A 364 10.30 -10.64 9.20
CA THR A 364 10.46 -10.23 10.62
C THR A 364 10.21 -8.74 10.79
N GLU A 365 10.73 -7.93 9.89
CA GLU A 365 10.51 -6.47 9.85
C GLU A 365 9.05 -6.15 9.54
N ALA A 366 8.42 -6.89 8.62
CA ALA A 366 7.00 -6.77 8.31
C ALA A 366 6.12 -7.00 9.55
N ILE A 367 6.37 -8.10 10.29
CA ILE A 367 5.67 -8.42 11.53
C ILE A 367 5.85 -7.29 12.57
N ALA A 368 7.06 -6.76 12.71
CA ALA A 368 7.33 -5.68 13.66
C ALA A 368 6.56 -4.39 13.31
N ALA A 369 6.54 -4.00 12.04
CA ALA A 369 5.80 -2.83 11.57
C ALA A 369 4.29 -2.99 11.74
N CYS A 370 3.71 -4.14 11.36
CA CYS A 370 2.27 -4.38 11.55
C CYS A 370 1.88 -4.44 13.04
N ARG A 371 2.72 -5.01 13.91
CA ARG A 371 2.49 -4.98 15.37
C ARG A 371 2.51 -3.56 15.93
N GLU A 372 3.40 -2.69 15.44
CA GLU A 372 3.41 -1.28 15.85
C GLU A 372 2.16 -0.53 15.33
N ALA A 373 1.71 -0.81 14.11
CA ALA A 373 0.43 -0.29 13.61
C ALA A 373 -0.74 -0.67 14.53
N LEU A 374 -0.82 -1.95 14.95
CA LEU A 374 -1.85 -2.43 15.87
C LEU A 374 -1.69 -1.92 17.31
N ARG A 375 -0.46 -1.63 17.76
CA ARG A 375 -0.22 -0.97 19.06
C ARG A 375 -0.80 0.45 19.07
N LEU A 376 -0.70 1.16 17.95
CA LEU A 376 -1.24 2.51 17.78
C LEU A 376 -2.75 2.51 17.53
N ARG A 377 -3.25 1.55 16.76
CA ARG A 377 -4.68 1.38 16.44
C ARG A 377 -5.05 -0.13 16.48
N PRO A 378 -5.54 -0.65 17.62
CA PRO A 378 -5.85 -2.07 17.77
C PRO A 378 -6.97 -2.60 16.87
N ASP A 379 -7.88 -1.74 16.43
CA ASP A 379 -9.02 -2.04 15.56
C ASP A 379 -8.72 -1.78 14.06
N TYR A 380 -7.47 -1.99 13.64
CA TYR A 380 -7.03 -1.73 12.27
C TYR A 380 -7.00 -3.00 11.42
N ALA A 381 -8.10 -3.27 10.70
CA ALA A 381 -8.30 -4.49 9.91
C ALA A 381 -7.16 -4.78 8.92
N GLU A 382 -6.68 -3.76 8.19
CA GLU A 382 -5.61 -3.89 7.21
C GLU A 382 -4.28 -4.31 7.86
N ALA A 383 -3.99 -3.83 9.07
CA ALA A 383 -2.80 -4.24 9.81
C ALA A 383 -2.94 -5.65 10.39
N CYS A 384 -4.16 -6.06 10.79
CA CYS A 384 -4.44 -7.45 11.18
C CYS A 384 -4.22 -8.41 9.99
N ASP A 385 -4.73 -8.07 8.81
CA ASP A 385 -4.53 -8.88 7.59
C ASP A 385 -3.05 -8.96 7.19
N GLY A 386 -2.37 -7.81 7.14
CA GLY A 386 -0.94 -7.73 6.85
C GLY A 386 -0.09 -8.54 7.84
N LEU A 387 -0.39 -8.45 9.14
CA LEU A 387 0.28 -9.25 10.16
C LEU A 387 -0.02 -10.74 9.99
N GLY A 388 -1.27 -11.12 9.73
CA GLY A 388 -1.68 -12.50 9.50
C GLY A 388 -0.94 -13.14 8.33
N ASN A 389 -0.80 -12.41 7.22
CA ASN A 389 -0.04 -12.87 6.05
C ASN A 389 1.46 -13.05 6.33
N ALA A 390 2.08 -12.09 7.02
CA ALA A 390 3.50 -12.17 7.36
C ALA A 390 3.79 -13.32 8.34
N LEU A 391 2.93 -13.53 9.33
CA LEU A 391 3.00 -14.66 10.26
C LEU A 391 2.80 -16.00 9.55
N ARG A 392 1.84 -16.09 8.61
CA ARG A 392 1.61 -17.29 7.80
C ARG A 392 2.87 -17.65 6.99
N ALA A 393 3.47 -16.66 6.32
CA ALA A 393 4.69 -16.87 5.55
C ALA A 393 5.89 -17.29 6.41
N LEU A 394 5.95 -16.83 7.67
CA LEU A 394 6.96 -17.27 8.65
C LEU A 394 6.67 -18.66 9.24
N GLY A 395 5.46 -19.20 9.04
CA GLY A 395 5.00 -20.48 9.58
C GLY A 395 4.38 -20.39 10.98
N GLN A 396 4.11 -19.19 11.50
CA GLN A 396 3.42 -18.97 12.78
C GLN A 396 1.90 -19.02 12.58
N LEU A 397 1.38 -20.20 12.25
CA LEU A 397 0.03 -20.38 11.72
C LEU A 397 -1.09 -20.05 12.72
N ASP A 398 -0.85 -20.23 14.01
CA ASP A 398 -1.87 -19.99 15.05
C ASP A 398 -2.17 -18.50 15.22
N GLU A 399 -1.13 -17.69 15.41
CA GLU A 399 -1.27 -16.22 15.41
C GLU A 399 -1.78 -15.72 14.05
N ALA A 400 -1.33 -16.33 12.94
CA ALA A 400 -1.79 -15.94 11.60
C ALA A 400 -3.32 -16.11 11.43
N VAL A 401 -3.88 -17.22 11.90
CA VAL A 401 -5.34 -17.46 11.88
C VAL A 401 -6.06 -16.56 12.86
N GLU A 402 -5.49 -16.27 14.03
CA GLU A 402 -6.08 -15.34 15.01
C GLU A 402 -6.23 -13.93 14.42
N PHE A 403 -5.15 -13.35 13.90
CA PHE A 403 -5.18 -12.03 13.28
C PHE A 403 -6.00 -12.01 11.98
N GLY A 404 -5.98 -13.08 11.18
CA GLY A 404 -6.87 -13.21 10.02
C GLY A 404 -8.35 -13.21 10.40
N ARG A 405 -8.74 -13.89 11.49
CA ARG A 405 -10.11 -13.85 12.03
C ARG A 405 -10.48 -12.46 12.54
N GLN A 406 -9.54 -11.75 13.18
CA GLN A 406 -9.77 -10.36 13.60
C GLN A 406 -9.96 -9.43 12.41
N ALA A 407 -9.15 -9.57 11.35
CA ALA A 407 -9.30 -8.79 10.13
C ALA A 407 -10.69 -8.96 9.51
N VAL A 408 -11.13 -10.22 9.33
CA VAL A 408 -12.47 -10.55 8.81
C VAL A 408 -13.59 -10.10 9.76
N LEU A 409 -13.37 -10.13 11.08
CA LEU A 409 -14.37 -9.62 12.04
C LEU A 409 -14.54 -8.09 11.93
N LEU A 410 -13.43 -7.37 11.77
CA LEU A 410 -13.43 -5.90 11.65
C LEU A 410 -13.98 -5.42 10.31
N LYS A 411 -13.74 -6.17 9.23
CA LYS A 411 -14.26 -5.89 7.88
C LYS A 411 -14.76 -7.18 7.18
N PRO A 412 -15.98 -7.65 7.49
CA PRO A 412 -16.54 -8.87 6.92
C PRO A 412 -16.74 -8.84 5.39
N GLU A 413 -16.83 -7.64 4.82
CA GLU A 413 -16.97 -7.36 3.39
C GLU A 413 -15.62 -7.30 2.64
N ASP A 414 -14.49 -7.52 3.30
CA ASP A 414 -13.19 -7.61 2.66
C ASP A 414 -12.94 -9.03 2.11
N ALA A 415 -13.13 -9.19 0.80
CA ALA A 415 -12.88 -10.45 0.10
C ALA A 415 -11.40 -10.90 0.19
N GLY A 416 -10.47 -9.94 0.20
CA GLY A 416 -9.03 -10.19 0.31
C GLY A 416 -8.70 -10.79 1.67
N ALA A 417 -9.17 -10.18 2.75
CA ALA A 417 -8.98 -10.69 4.11
C ALA A 417 -9.59 -12.09 4.30
N CYS A 418 -10.78 -12.34 3.75
CA CYS A 418 -11.40 -13.67 3.75
C CYS A 418 -10.54 -14.71 3.02
N SER A 419 -10.02 -14.37 1.84
CA SER A 419 -9.13 -15.25 1.07
C SER A 419 -7.80 -15.51 1.80
N ASN A 420 -7.23 -14.50 2.45
CA ASN A 420 -5.99 -14.62 3.23
C ASN A 420 -6.18 -15.49 4.47
N LEU A 421 -7.27 -15.31 5.20
CA LEU A 421 -7.66 -16.21 6.30
C LEU A 421 -7.84 -17.65 5.79
N GLY A 422 -8.48 -17.85 4.64
CA GLY A 422 -8.61 -19.15 3.99
C GLY A 422 -7.26 -19.81 3.73
N ASN A 423 -6.27 -19.06 3.24
CA ASN A 423 -4.91 -19.54 3.05
C ASN A 423 -4.25 -19.95 4.38
N SER A 424 -4.37 -19.12 5.44
CA SER A 424 -3.85 -19.44 6.77
C SER A 424 -4.48 -20.71 7.35
N LEU A 425 -5.80 -20.86 7.24
CA LEU A 425 -6.54 -22.04 7.70
C LEU A 425 -6.16 -23.30 6.92
N ARG A 426 -5.98 -23.18 5.60
CA ARG A 426 -5.50 -24.28 4.75
C ARG A 426 -4.13 -24.75 5.19
N ASP A 427 -3.19 -23.81 5.37
CA ASP A 427 -1.82 -24.13 5.79
C ASP A 427 -1.80 -24.71 7.22
N GLN A 428 -2.76 -24.33 8.07
CA GLN A 428 -3.02 -24.90 9.40
C GLN A 428 -3.66 -26.32 9.36
N GLY A 429 -4.14 -26.77 8.20
CA GLY A 429 -4.82 -28.06 8.01
C GLY A 429 -6.33 -28.04 8.28
N LYS A 430 -6.94 -26.86 8.49
CA LYS A 430 -8.39 -26.70 8.70
C LYS A 430 -9.11 -26.46 7.38
N LEU A 431 -9.18 -27.52 6.57
CA LEU A 431 -9.59 -27.45 5.16
C LEU A 431 -11.05 -27.00 4.98
N GLU A 432 -11.96 -27.47 5.83
CA GLU A 432 -13.39 -27.11 5.75
C GLU A 432 -13.61 -25.61 6.02
N GLU A 433 -12.97 -25.08 7.05
CA GLU A 433 -13.01 -23.64 7.36
C GLU A 433 -12.36 -22.82 6.24
N ALA A 434 -11.24 -23.30 5.69
CA ALA A 434 -10.57 -22.63 4.57
C ALA A 434 -11.48 -22.53 3.34
N ILE A 435 -12.16 -23.61 2.96
CA ILE A 435 -13.14 -23.61 1.86
C ILE A 435 -14.28 -22.64 2.14
N ALA A 436 -14.80 -22.60 3.37
CA ALA A 436 -15.85 -21.65 3.73
C ALA A 436 -15.39 -20.20 3.53
N CYS A 437 -14.16 -19.87 3.95
CA CYS A 437 -13.56 -18.55 3.72
C CYS A 437 -13.38 -18.22 2.24
N PHE A 438 -12.89 -19.15 1.41
CA PHE A 438 -12.77 -18.92 -0.03
C PHE A 438 -14.13 -18.72 -0.71
N ARG A 439 -15.15 -19.49 -0.33
CA ARG A 439 -16.51 -19.31 -0.85
C ARG A 439 -17.12 -17.98 -0.40
N GLN A 440 -16.88 -17.56 0.84
CA GLN A 440 -17.28 -16.24 1.32
C GLN A 440 -16.61 -15.14 0.50
N ALA A 441 -15.28 -15.21 0.32
CA ALA A 441 -14.54 -14.25 -0.51
C ALA A 441 -15.11 -14.16 -1.93
N LEU A 442 -15.40 -15.30 -2.57
CA LEU A 442 -16.01 -15.37 -3.91
C LEU A 442 -17.47 -14.87 -3.95
N SER A 443 -18.19 -14.91 -2.82
CA SER A 443 -19.54 -14.33 -2.73
C SER A 443 -19.53 -12.80 -2.63
N ILE A 444 -18.46 -12.23 -2.06
CA ILE A 444 -18.25 -10.79 -1.93
C ILE A 444 -17.70 -10.23 -3.24
N GLN A 445 -16.65 -10.85 -3.78
CA GLN A 445 -16.02 -10.52 -5.06
C GLN A 445 -15.95 -11.78 -5.92
N SER A 446 -16.88 -11.90 -6.86
CA SER A 446 -16.95 -13.07 -7.74
C SER A 446 -15.75 -13.17 -8.67
N ASP A 447 -15.27 -12.06 -9.22
CA ASP A 447 -14.11 -12.02 -10.11
C ASP A 447 -12.80 -12.02 -9.31
N SER A 448 -12.39 -13.20 -8.84
CA SER A 448 -11.11 -13.44 -8.20
C SER A 448 -10.54 -14.83 -8.59
N PRO A 449 -9.85 -14.92 -9.74
CA PRO A 449 -9.28 -16.18 -10.24
C PRO A 449 -8.32 -16.84 -9.25
N THR A 450 -7.56 -16.05 -8.51
CA THR A 450 -6.60 -16.51 -7.50
C THR A 450 -7.31 -17.17 -6.32
N THR A 451 -8.36 -16.54 -5.77
CA THR A 451 -9.15 -17.11 -4.68
C THR A 451 -9.86 -18.39 -5.11
N TYR A 452 -10.40 -18.42 -6.33
CA TYR A 452 -11.03 -19.63 -6.88
C TYR A 452 -10.02 -20.77 -7.08
N SER A 453 -8.81 -20.45 -7.55
CA SER A 453 -7.73 -21.45 -7.65
C SER A 453 -7.32 -21.98 -6.28
N ASN A 454 -7.25 -21.12 -5.25
CA ASN A 454 -6.98 -21.55 -3.87
C ASN A 454 -8.07 -22.50 -3.33
N LEU A 455 -9.34 -22.25 -3.66
CA LEU A 455 -10.44 -23.17 -3.36
C LEU A 455 -10.21 -24.54 -4.02
N LEU A 456 -10.00 -24.57 -5.33
CA LEU A 456 -9.77 -25.82 -6.09
C LEU A 456 -8.53 -26.58 -5.59
N TYR A 457 -7.45 -25.86 -5.29
CA TYR A 457 -6.25 -26.45 -4.71
C TYR A 457 -6.51 -27.05 -3.33
N THR A 458 -7.30 -26.38 -2.48
CA THR A 458 -7.66 -26.88 -1.14
C THR A 458 -8.53 -28.13 -1.21
N MET A 459 -9.47 -28.19 -2.16
CA MET A 459 -10.35 -29.33 -2.37
C MET A 459 -9.58 -30.64 -2.66
N GLN A 460 -8.40 -30.55 -3.30
CA GLN A 460 -7.55 -31.73 -3.59
C GLN A 460 -7.03 -32.44 -2.33
N TYR A 461 -7.02 -31.78 -1.17
CA TYR A 461 -6.54 -32.35 0.09
C TYR A 461 -7.65 -33.03 0.90
N MET A 462 -8.92 -32.82 0.54
CA MET A 462 -10.05 -33.28 1.34
C MET A 462 -10.41 -34.72 1.00
N SER A 463 -10.42 -35.60 1.99
CA SER A 463 -10.90 -36.99 1.85
C SER A 463 -12.41 -37.09 1.63
N THR A 464 -13.16 -36.02 1.94
CA THR A 464 -14.61 -35.93 1.80
C THR A 464 -15.06 -35.43 0.42
N VAL A 465 -14.15 -34.92 -0.41
CA VAL A 465 -14.45 -34.45 -1.76
C VAL A 465 -14.16 -35.57 -2.75
N THR A 466 -15.17 -35.95 -3.54
CA THR A 466 -15.00 -36.94 -4.60
C THR A 466 -14.31 -36.35 -5.84
N PRO A 467 -13.66 -37.18 -6.68
CA PRO A 467 -13.07 -36.70 -7.94
C PRO A 467 -14.07 -36.00 -8.86
N ALA A 468 -15.33 -36.45 -8.87
CA ALA A 468 -16.40 -35.86 -9.67
C ALA A 468 -16.80 -34.47 -9.16
N GLU A 469 -16.89 -34.27 -7.85
CA GLU A 469 -17.17 -32.96 -7.25
C GLU A 469 -16.02 -31.98 -7.48
N ALA A 470 -14.78 -32.44 -7.32
CA ALA A 470 -13.61 -31.65 -7.64
C ALA A 470 -13.65 -31.21 -9.11
N PHE A 471 -13.85 -32.14 -10.05
CA PHE A 471 -13.90 -31.81 -11.48
C PHE A 471 -15.05 -30.87 -11.85
N SER A 472 -16.24 -31.06 -11.27
CA SER A 472 -17.37 -30.15 -11.46
C SER A 472 -17.03 -28.70 -11.08
N GLU A 473 -16.29 -28.51 -9.99
CA GLU A 473 -15.82 -27.18 -9.58
C GLU A 473 -14.76 -26.61 -10.55
N HIS A 474 -13.89 -27.45 -11.13
CA HIS A 474 -12.98 -27.00 -12.20
C HIS A 474 -13.75 -26.54 -13.44
N GLN A 475 -14.85 -27.22 -13.80
CA GLN A 475 -15.69 -26.81 -14.92
C GLN A 475 -16.35 -25.44 -14.65
N ARG A 476 -16.81 -25.18 -13.42
CA ARG A 476 -17.34 -23.87 -13.02
C ARG A 476 -16.29 -22.75 -13.10
N TYR A 477 -15.04 -23.05 -12.74
CA TYR A 477 -13.94 -22.11 -12.97
C TYR A 477 -13.84 -21.72 -14.45
N ALA A 478 -13.89 -22.68 -15.37
CA ALA A 478 -13.86 -22.40 -16.81
C ALA A 478 -15.11 -21.65 -17.30
N GLU A 479 -16.31 -21.99 -16.80
CA GLU A 479 -17.53 -21.24 -17.10
C GLU A 479 -17.39 -19.75 -16.76
N GLN A 480 -16.71 -19.45 -15.65
CA GLN A 480 -16.51 -18.08 -15.21
C GLN A 480 -15.37 -17.36 -15.96
N TYR A 481 -14.21 -18.00 -16.08
CA TYR A 481 -12.98 -17.34 -16.52
C TYR A 481 -12.59 -17.61 -17.99
N GLU A 482 -13.23 -18.57 -18.65
CA GLU A 482 -12.97 -18.90 -20.07
C GLU A 482 -14.12 -18.49 -21.00
N ALA A 483 -15.37 -18.67 -20.56
CA ALA A 483 -16.54 -18.39 -21.39
C ALA A 483 -16.54 -16.99 -22.04
N PRO A 484 -16.09 -15.90 -21.36
CA PRO A 484 -16.01 -14.57 -21.97
C PRO A 484 -15.10 -14.49 -23.21
N PHE A 485 -14.09 -15.36 -23.31
CA PHE A 485 -13.09 -15.33 -24.39
C PHE A 485 -13.34 -16.39 -25.45
N LYS A 486 -14.06 -17.47 -25.12
CA LYS A 486 -14.22 -18.64 -25.98
C LYS A 486 -14.85 -18.30 -27.35
N ALA A 487 -15.82 -17.39 -27.39
CA ALA A 487 -16.50 -16.98 -28.62
C ALA A 487 -15.63 -16.10 -29.54
N ASN A 488 -14.64 -15.39 -28.98
CA ASN A 488 -13.85 -14.37 -29.67
C ASN A 488 -12.38 -14.80 -29.88
N ARG A 489 -12.10 -16.12 -29.87
CA ARG A 489 -10.74 -16.63 -30.08
C ARG A 489 -10.24 -16.25 -31.46
N MET A 490 -9.11 -15.57 -31.50
CA MET A 490 -8.46 -15.20 -32.75
C MET A 490 -7.86 -16.43 -33.43
N PRO A 491 -7.89 -16.51 -34.77
CA PRO A 491 -7.11 -17.50 -35.51
C PRO A 491 -5.62 -17.36 -35.21
N HIS A 492 -4.91 -18.47 -35.13
CA HIS A 492 -3.48 -18.48 -34.90
C HIS A 492 -2.72 -18.34 -36.24
N PRO A 493 -1.81 -17.37 -36.39
CA PRO A 493 -1.08 -17.12 -37.64
C PRO A 493 0.12 -18.06 -37.83
N ASN A 494 0.37 -18.99 -36.90
CA ASN A 494 1.51 -19.90 -36.94
C ASN A 494 1.54 -20.70 -38.24
N SER A 495 2.73 -20.83 -38.84
CA SER A 495 2.93 -21.64 -40.05
C SER A 495 2.61 -23.10 -39.77
N ARG A 496 1.77 -23.73 -40.61
CA ARG A 496 1.37 -25.14 -40.51
C ARG A 496 2.39 -26.13 -41.11
N ASP A 497 3.69 -25.84 -40.97
CA ASP A 497 4.74 -26.78 -41.37
C ASP A 497 4.96 -27.83 -40.26
N PRO A 498 4.69 -29.12 -40.51
CA PRO A 498 4.74 -30.16 -39.49
C PRO A 498 6.16 -30.46 -38.97
N GLU A 499 7.21 -30.14 -39.74
CA GLU A 499 8.60 -30.50 -39.41
C GLU A 499 9.47 -29.30 -39.03
N ARG A 500 8.90 -28.08 -39.00
CA ARG A 500 9.64 -26.89 -38.60
C ARG A 500 10.14 -26.97 -37.15
N ARG A 501 11.16 -26.19 -36.84
CA ARG A 501 11.60 -25.94 -35.45
C ARG A 501 10.44 -25.30 -34.67
N LEU A 502 10.07 -25.90 -33.54
CA LEU A 502 8.91 -25.49 -32.74
C LEU A 502 9.29 -24.46 -31.68
N ARG A 503 8.45 -23.44 -31.48
CA ARG A 503 8.57 -22.51 -30.35
C ARG A 503 7.76 -23.01 -29.18
N ILE A 504 8.44 -23.40 -28.09
CA ILE A 504 7.83 -23.90 -26.87
C ILE A 504 7.91 -22.82 -25.80
N GLY A 505 6.77 -22.41 -25.27
CA GLY A 505 6.69 -21.42 -24.19
C GLY A 505 6.34 -22.08 -22.87
N TYR A 506 7.18 -21.99 -21.85
CA TYR A 506 6.87 -22.43 -20.50
C TYR A 506 6.46 -21.24 -19.62
N VAL A 507 5.32 -21.34 -18.95
CA VAL A 507 4.79 -20.30 -18.07
C VAL A 507 4.75 -20.82 -16.64
N SER A 508 5.44 -20.15 -15.73
CA SER A 508 5.47 -20.57 -14.33
C SER A 508 5.78 -19.43 -13.38
N GLY A 509 5.17 -19.44 -12.19
CA GLY A 509 5.64 -18.67 -11.05
C GLY A 509 6.80 -19.33 -10.29
N ASP A 510 7.16 -20.55 -10.65
CA ASP A 510 7.98 -21.45 -9.85
C ASP A 510 9.39 -21.71 -10.41
N PHE A 511 9.87 -20.84 -11.31
CA PHE A 511 11.28 -20.84 -11.73
C PHE A 511 12.20 -20.24 -10.65
N ASN A 512 12.11 -20.78 -9.43
CA ASN A 512 12.90 -20.45 -8.26
C ASN A 512 13.06 -21.72 -7.42
N ASN A 513 13.69 -21.67 -6.24
CA ASN A 513 13.80 -22.80 -5.33
C ASN A 513 12.40 -23.24 -4.82
N HIS A 514 11.76 -24.07 -5.63
CA HIS A 514 10.41 -24.59 -5.51
C HIS A 514 10.34 -26.01 -6.09
N ALA A 515 9.32 -26.79 -5.70
CA ALA A 515 9.17 -28.19 -6.09
C ALA A 515 9.23 -28.39 -7.63
N VAL A 516 8.59 -27.50 -8.40
CA VAL A 516 8.54 -27.54 -9.87
C VAL A 516 9.94 -27.44 -10.49
N ALA A 517 10.80 -26.57 -9.95
CA ALA A 517 12.14 -26.34 -10.48
C ALA A 517 13.01 -27.61 -10.49
N PHE A 518 12.87 -28.48 -9.47
CA PHE A 518 13.62 -29.75 -9.42
C PHE A 518 13.31 -30.70 -10.58
N PHE A 519 12.15 -30.54 -11.22
CA PHE A 519 11.74 -31.38 -12.34
C PHE A 519 11.93 -30.69 -13.69
N ILE A 520 11.59 -29.41 -13.82
CA ILE A 520 11.63 -28.72 -15.11
C ILE A 520 13.03 -28.23 -15.48
N GLU A 521 13.85 -27.80 -14.51
CA GLU A 521 15.19 -27.27 -14.79
C GLU A 521 16.07 -28.29 -15.56
N PRO A 522 16.16 -29.57 -15.14
CA PRO A 522 16.96 -30.55 -15.88
C PRO A 522 16.47 -30.79 -17.31
N ILE A 523 15.16 -30.64 -17.55
CA ILE A 523 14.53 -30.86 -18.86
C ILE A 523 14.83 -29.67 -19.78
N LEU A 524 14.70 -28.44 -19.28
CA LEU A 524 15.08 -27.23 -20.01
C LEU A 524 16.56 -27.25 -20.42
N ALA A 525 17.44 -27.76 -19.56
CA ALA A 525 18.86 -27.94 -19.87
C ALA A 525 19.13 -29.02 -20.95
N SER A 526 18.16 -29.91 -21.21
CA SER A 526 18.35 -31.10 -22.05
C SER A 526 17.61 -31.05 -23.38
N HIS A 527 16.80 -30.01 -23.63
CA HIS A 527 16.08 -29.85 -24.89
C HIS A 527 17.01 -29.82 -26.12
N ASP A 528 16.62 -30.49 -27.19
CA ASP A 528 17.30 -30.41 -28.48
C ASP A 528 16.98 -29.07 -29.16
N LYS A 529 17.89 -28.12 -28.97
CA LYS A 529 17.79 -26.77 -29.54
C LYS A 529 17.73 -26.75 -31.08
N SER A 530 18.06 -27.84 -31.78
CA SER A 530 17.84 -27.92 -33.23
C SER A 530 16.38 -28.14 -33.60
N GLN A 531 15.60 -28.78 -32.72
CA GLN A 531 14.18 -29.10 -32.90
C GLN A 531 13.25 -28.09 -32.24
N VAL A 532 13.69 -27.51 -31.12
CA VAL A 532 12.88 -26.56 -30.33
C VAL A 532 13.61 -25.25 -30.05
N GLU A 533 12.84 -24.19 -29.88
CA GLU A 533 13.24 -22.87 -29.40
C GLU A 533 12.44 -22.58 -28.13
N ILE A 534 13.12 -22.32 -27.01
CA ILE A 534 12.54 -22.30 -25.67
C ILE A 534 12.34 -20.88 -25.17
N TYR A 535 11.09 -20.56 -24.82
CA TYR A 535 10.69 -19.32 -24.18
C TYR A 535 10.26 -19.62 -22.74
N CYS A 536 10.76 -18.86 -21.78
CA CYS A 536 10.34 -18.94 -20.39
C CYS A 536 9.68 -17.63 -19.95
N TYR A 537 8.42 -17.72 -19.51
CA TYR A 537 7.62 -16.63 -18.99
C TYR A 537 7.50 -16.77 -17.46
N TYR A 538 8.28 -15.97 -16.74
CA TYR A 538 8.39 -16.05 -15.28
C TYR A 538 7.42 -15.12 -14.57
N ASN A 539 6.45 -15.68 -13.85
CA ASN A 539 5.37 -14.95 -13.19
C ASN A 539 5.60 -14.71 -11.69
N HIS A 540 6.83 -14.45 -11.28
CA HIS A 540 7.14 -14.10 -9.90
C HIS A 540 8.37 -13.16 -9.87
N THR A 541 8.70 -12.65 -8.70
CA THR A 541 9.74 -11.64 -8.47
C THR A 541 10.92 -12.20 -7.68
N LYS A 542 10.76 -13.40 -7.10
CA LYS A 542 11.82 -14.08 -6.37
C LYS A 542 12.97 -14.41 -7.32
N HIS A 543 14.19 -14.26 -6.82
CA HIS A 543 15.39 -14.53 -7.60
C HIS A 543 16.38 -15.33 -6.77
N ASP A 544 16.73 -16.53 -7.24
CA ASP A 544 17.72 -17.40 -6.61
C ASP A 544 18.49 -18.21 -7.67
N GLY A 545 19.37 -19.11 -7.23
CA GLY A 545 20.23 -19.88 -8.12
C GLY A 545 19.47 -20.78 -9.11
N HIS A 546 18.23 -21.21 -8.81
CA HIS A 546 17.41 -21.93 -9.80
C HIS A 546 16.93 -20.96 -10.89
N THR A 547 16.50 -19.76 -10.52
CA THR A 547 16.08 -18.72 -11.47
C THR A 547 17.20 -18.41 -12.47
N GLU A 548 18.42 -18.19 -11.98
CA GLU A 548 19.59 -17.90 -12.82
C GLU A 548 19.89 -19.03 -13.82
N ARG A 549 19.89 -20.29 -13.36
CA ARG A 549 20.18 -21.44 -14.23
C ARG A 549 19.08 -21.67 -15.26
N ILE A 550 17.81 -21.61 -14.85
CA ILE A 550 16.67 -21.75 -15.77
C ILE A 550 16.71 -20.66 -16.84
N ALA A 551 16.96 -19.40 -16.45
CA ALA A 551 17.09 -18.30 -17.39
C ALA A 551 18.24 -18.51 -18.39
N ALA A 552 19.37 -19.09 -17.96
CA ALA A 552 20.50 -19.42 -18.82
C ALA A 552 20.22 -20.57 -19.81
N TYR A 553 19.29 -21.49 -19.49
CA TYR A 553 18.89 -22.57 -20.39
C TYR A 553 17.82 -22.15 -21.41
N ALA A 554 17.05 -21.10 -21.12
CA ALA A 554 16.05 -20.56 -22.04
C ALA A 554 16.72 -19.83 -23.22
N ASP A 555 16.15 -19.94 -24.42
CA ASP A 555 16.57 -19.09 -25.55
C ASP A 555 16.05 -17.66 -25.35
N HIS A 556 14.88 -17.53 -24.71
CA HIS A 556 14.25 -16.25 -24.37
C HIS A 556 13.68 -16.29 -22.95
N TRP A 557 13.95 -15.25 -22.17
CA TRP A 557 13.44 -15.09 -20.81
C TRP A 557 12.62 -13.80 -20.67
N LEU A 558 11.42 -13.90 -20.13
CA LEU A 558 10.55 -12.75 -19.85
C LEU A 558 10.01 -12.82 -18.42
N ALA A 559 10.35 -11.84 -17.60
CA ALA A 559 9.66 -11.62 -16.33
C ALA A 559 8.31 -10.94 -16.61
N CYS A 560 7.20 -11.63 -16.33
CA CYS A 560 5.85 -11.19 -16.69
C CYS A 560 4.93 -10.92 -15.49
N SER A 561 5.45 -10.93 -14.26
CA SER A 561 4.68 -10.69 -13.02
C SER A 561 3.89 -9.37 -13.02
N ARG A 562 4.39 -8.33 -13.72
CA ARG A 562 3.75 -7.00 -13.82
C ARG A 562 2.84 -6.83 -15.04
N MET A 563 2.77 -7.83 -15.92
CA MET A 563 1.92 -7.76 -17.10
C MET A 563 0.49 -8.18 -16.73
N SER A 564 -0.50 -7.51 -17.33
CA SER A 564 -1.87 -8.03 -17.33
C SER A 564 -1.94 -9.32 -18.15
N ASP A 565 -2.95 -10.15 -17.89
CA ASP A 565 -3.16 -11.39 -18.65
C ASP A 565 -3.39 -11.13 -20.14
N GLU A 566 -3.98 -9.98 -20.49
CA GLU A 566 -4.16 -9.53 -21.86
C GLU A 566 -2.83 -9.17 -22.53
N ALA A 567 -2.03 -8.31 -21.88
CA ALA A 567 -0.73 -7.91 -22.41
C ALA A 567 0.21 -9.12 -22.56
N LEU A 568 0.16 -10.07 -21.61
CA LEU A 568 0.94 -11.29 -21.69
C LEU A 568 0.44 -12.20 -22.83
N ALA A 569 -0.88 -12.34 -23.01
CA ALA A 569 -1.43 -13.10 -24.13
C ALA A 569 -1.02 -12.51 -25.48
N ASP A 570 -1.05 -11.18 -25.63
CA ASP A 570 -0.62 -10.50 -26.87
C ASP A 570 0.88 -10.65 -27.11
N ARG A 571 1.69 -10.55 -26.04
CA ARG A 571 3.12 -10.82 -26.13
C ARG A 571 3.42 -12.25 -26.59
N ILE A 572 2.74 -13.26 -26.03
CA ILE A 572 2.89 -14.66 -26.42
C ILE A 572 2.50 -14.88 -27.89
N ARG A 573 1.43 -14.23 -28.36
CA ARG A 573 1.04 -14.24 -29.78
C ARG A 573 2.12 -13.63 -30.67
N ALA A 574 2.69 -12.49 -30.25
CA ALA A 574 3.75 -11.80 -30.99
C ALA A 574 5.04 -12.62 -31.04
N ASP A 575 5.37 -13.36 -29.97
CA ASP A 575 6.49 -14.30 -29.93
C ASP A 575 6.25 -15.52 -30.87
N GLY A 576 5.00 -15.75 -31.29
CA GLY A 576 4.63 -16.82 -32.22
C GLY A 576 4.81 -18.21 -31.61
N ILE A 577 4.49 -18.36 -30.32
CA ILE A 577 4.57 -19.64 -29.60
C ILE A 577 3.66 -20.68 -30.26
N ASP A 578 4.20 -21.87 -30.48
CA ASP A 578 3.48 -23.01 -31.08
C ASP A 578 2.78 -23.84 -30.01
N ILE A 579 3.51 -24.16 -28.94
CA ILE A 579 3.01 -24.94 -27.82
C ILE A 579 3.32 -24.15 -26.55
N LEU A 580 2.27 -23.73 -25.85
CA LEU A 580 2.39 -23.04 -24.56
C LEU A 580 2.08 -24.00 -23.42
N VAL A 581 3.01 -24.11 -22.48
CA VAL A 581 2.99 -25.09 -21.39
C VAL A 581 2.81 -24.35 -20.06
N ASP A 582 1.67 -24.57 -19.42
CA ASP A 582 1.41 -24.20 -18.03
C ASP A 582 2.14 -25.17 -17.09
N LEU A 583 2.93 -24.62 -16.18
CA LEU A 583 3.64 -25.40 -15.15
C LEU A 583 3.10 -25.19 -13.74
N SER A 584 2.02 -24.44 -13.57
CA SER A 584 1.49 -24.06 -12.24
C SER A 584 0.09 -24.63 -11.98
N GLY A 585 -0.80 -24.67 -12.98
CA GLY A 585 -2.21 -25.03 -12.79
C GLY A 585 -2.88 -24.16 -11.71
N HIS A 586 -3.70 -24.73 -10.83
CA HIS A 586 -4.37 -23.97 -9.76
C HIS A 586 -3.49 -23.65 -8.53
N THR A 587 -2.16 -23.78 -8.65
CA THR A 587 -1.24 -23.38 -7.57
C THR A 587 -0.89 -21.88 -7.66
N GLY A 588 -0.05 -21.40 -6.73
CA GLY A 588 0.29 -19.97 -6.61
C GLY A 588 0.94 -19.41 -7.87
N HIS A 589 0.78 -18.10 -8.10
CA HIS A 589 1.39 -17.37 -9.22
C HIS A 589 1.14 -17.99 -10.62
N ASN A 590 0.02 -18.70 -10.79
CA ASN A 590 -0.39 -19.19 -12.11
C ASN A 590 -0.87 -18.07 -13.03
N ARG A 591 -1.12 -18.42 -14.30
CA ARG A 591 -1.64 -17.52 -15.33
C ARG A 591 -2.81 -18.15 -16.10
N LEU A 592 -3.64 -18.96 -15.44
CA LEU A 592 -4.76 -19.65 -16.08
C LEU A 592 -5.74 -18.71 -16.83
N PRO A 593 -6.07 -17.49 -16.34
CA PRO A 593 -6.87 -16.55 -17.12
C PRO A 593 -6.21 -16.09 -18.43
N MET A 594 -4.87 -16.01 -18.49
CA MET A 594 -4.14 -15.78 -19.74
C MET A 594 -4.27 -16.99 -20.67
N PHE A 595 -4.12 -18.21 -20.16
CA PHE A 595 -4.33 -19.43 -20.96
C PHE A 595 -5.77 -19.54 -21.49
N ALA A 596 -6.77 -19.07 -20.73
CA ALA A 596 -8.18 -19.05 -21.13
C ALA A 596 -8.43 -18.22 -22.42
N ARG A 597 -7.59 -17.20 -22.66
CA ARG A 597 -7.56 -16.37 -23.88
C ARG A 597 -6.96 -17.08 -25.11
N LYS A 598 -6.42 -18.30 -24.93
CA LYS A 598 -5.82 -19.14 -25.97
C LYS A 598 -4.82 -18.36 -26.85
N PRO A 599 -3.70 -17.84 -26.32
CA PRO A 599 -2.71 -17.14 -27.15
C PRO A 599 -1.90 -18.05 -28.08
N ALA A 600 -1.73 -19.34 -27.76
CA ALA A 600 -1.03 -20.31 -28.63
C ALA A 600 -1.98 -21.35 -29.24
N PRO A 601 -1.70 -21.85 -30.46
CA PRO A 601 -2.56 -22.83 -31.14
C PRO A 601 -2.71 -24.11 -30.35
N LEU A 602 -1.65 -24.54 -29.67
CA LEU A 602 -1.68 -25.67 -28.75
C LEU A 602 -1.26 -25.21 -27.35
N GLN A 603 -1.99 -25.67 -26.34
CA GLN A 603 -1.69 -25.42 -24.93
C GLN A 603 -1.71 -26.73 -24.17
N ALA A 604 -0.72 -26.90 -23.29
CA ALA A 604 -0.61 -28.05 -22.41
C ALA A 604 -0.40 -27.61 -20.96
N THR A 605 -0.92 -28.37 -19.99
CA THR A 605 -0.56 -28.21 -18.58
C THR A 605 0.29 -29.39 -18.13
N TRP A 606 1.29 -29.13 -17.29
CA TRP A 606 2.22 -30.15 -16.80
C TRP A 606 2.79 -29.81 -15.42
N ILE A 607 2.94 -30.88 -14.62
CA ILE A 607 3.73 -31.04 -13.39
C ILE A 607 3.35 -30.26 -12.13
N GLY A 608 2.98 -28.97 -12.20
CA GLY A 608 2.77 -28.15 -10.99
C GLY A 608 1.47 -28.44 -10.24
N TYR A 609 0.42 -28.84 -10.97
CA TYR A 609 -0.89 -29.16 -10.40
C TYR A 609 -1.34 -30.56 -10.81
N ALA A 610 -1.63 -31.39 -9.81
CA ALA A 610 -1.97 -32.79 -9.99
C ALA A 610 -3.47 -32.99 -10.28
N GLY A 611 -4.03 -32.23 -11.23
CA GLY A 611 -5.45 -32.26 -11.59
C GLY A 611 -5.74 -31.57 -12.93
N SER A 612 -7.03 -31.47 -13.26
CA SER A 612 -7.53 -30.69 -14.40
C SER A 612 -7.37 -29.19 -14.15
N THR A 613 -7.17 -28.38 -15.18
CA THR A 613 -7.33 -26.91 -15.11
C THR A 613 -8.79 -26.49 -15.26
N GLY A 614 -9.66 -27.41 -15.72
CA GLY A 614 -11.05 -27.15 -16.07
C GLY A 614 -11.24 -26.43 -17.40
N LEU A 615 -10.20 -25.75 -17.90
CA LEU A 615 -10.26 -24.96 -19.11
C LEU A 615 -10.35 -25.88 -20.34
N THR A 616 -11.27 -25.57 -21.26
CA THR A 616 -11.28 -26.10 -22.63
C THR A 616 -10.32 -25.35 -23.55
N ALA A 617 -9.70 -24.27 -23.06
CA ALA A 617 -8.57 -23.62 -23.71
C ALA A 617 -7.27 -24.42 -23.55
N MET A 618 -7.19 -25.26 -22.52
CA MET A 618 -6.06 -26.16 -22.29
C MET A 618 -6.32 -27.45 -23.07
N ASP A 619 -5.60 -27.65 -24.17
CA ASP A 619 -5.89 -28.76 -25.08
C ASP A 619 -5.42 -30.10 -24.50
N TYR A 620 -4.27 -30.05 -23.82
CA TYR A 620 -3.57 -31.24 -23.38
C TYR A 620 -3.13 -31.16 -21.91
N ARG A 621 -3.03 -32.32 -21.27
CA ARG A 621 -2.37 -32.48 -19.98
C ARG A 621 -1.34 -33.59 -20.09
N ILE A 622 -0.10 -33.28 -19.75
CA ILE A 622 1.02 -34.22 -19.86
C ILE A 622 1.09 -35.05 -18.57
N THR A 623 1.05 -36.38 -18.70
CA THR A 623 1.01 -37.35 -17.62
C THR A 623 1.68 -38.68 -18.05
N ASN A 624 1.44 -39.79 -17.33
CA ASN A 624 1.84 -41.15 -17.69
C ASN A 624 0.70 -42.16 -17.40
N ALA A 625 0.88 -43.42 -17.81
CA ALA A 625 -0.14 -44.45 -17.69
C ALA A 625 -0.35 -44.94 -16.25
N GLU A 626 0.64 -44.80 -15.37
CA GLU A 626 0.57 -45.24 -13.98
C GLU A 626 -0.23 -44.25 -13.11
N MET A 627 0.02 -42.95 -13.29
CA MET A 627 -0.69 -41.86 -12.63
C MET A 627 -2.11 -41.69 -13.17
N ASP A 628 -2.27 -41.79 -14.50
CA ASP A 628 -3.55 -41.67 -15.18
C ASP A 628 -3.79 -42.89 -16.08
N PRO A 629 -4.23 -44.04 -15.53
CA PRO A 629 -4.50 -45.24 -16.31
C PRO A 629 -5.55 -45.00 -17.40
N PRO A 630 -5.34 -45.50 -18.63
CA PRO A 630 -6.33 -45.39 -19.70
C PRO A 630 -7.71 -45.92 -19.28
N GLY A 631 -8.73 -45.09 -19.41
CA GLY A 631 -10.12 -45.41 -19.09
C GLY A 631 -10.53 -45.16 -17.64
N LEU A 632 -9.61 -44.74 -16.76
CA LEU A 632 -9.92 -44.48 -15.34
C LEU A 632 -10.17 -43.00 -15.07
N THR A 633 -9.25 -42.13 -15.48
CA THR A 633 -9.19 -40.73 -15.03
C THR A 633 -9.67 -39.72 -16.07
N GLU A 634 -9.73 -40.05 -17.37
CA GLU A 634 -10.08 -39.12 -18.46
C GLU A 634 -11.38 -38.35 -18.21
N ARG A 635 -12.36 -38.99 -17.58
CA ARG A 635 -13.67 -38.40 -17.25
C ARG A 635 -13.59 -37.24 -16.24
N TYR A 636 -12.44 -37.03 -15.58
CA TYR A 636 -12.20 -35.97 -14.61
C TYR A 636 -11.25 -34.89 -15.14
N HIS A 637 -11.06 -34.83 -16.46
CA HIS A 637 -10.20 -33.85 -17.13
C HIS A 637 -10.93 -33.15 -18.26
N SER A 638 -10.70 -31.84 -18.40
CA SER A 638 -11.14 -31.09 -19.58
C SER A 638 -10.15 -31.27 -20.72
N GLU A 639 -8.88 -31.52 -20.38
CA GLU A 639 -7.79 -31.71 -21.31
C GLU A 639 -7.75 -33.15 -21.87
N THR A 640 -7.19 -33.30 -23.07
CA THR A 640 -6.79 -34.62 -23.57
C THR A 640 -5.50 -35.06 -22.89
N LEU A 641 -5.49 -36.26 -22.29
CA LEU A 641 -4.31 -36.77 -21.59
C LEU A 641 -3.24 -37.25 -22.57
N LEU A 642 -2.07 -36.62 -22.53
CA LEU A 642 -0.86 -37.05 -23.24
C LEU A 642 0.01 -37.87 -22.29
N ARG A 643 0.13 -39.16 -22.56
CA ARG A 643 0.85 -40.10 -21.69
C ARG A 643 2.26 -40.31 -22.20
N MET A 644 3.24 -39.88 -21.41
CA MET A 644 4.65 -40.21 -21.63
C MET A 644 4.87 -41.72 -21.39
N PRO A 645 5.80 -42.33 -22.14
CA PRO A 645 6.17 -43.74 -21.95
C PRO A 645 7.05 -43.97 -20.71
N ASP A 646 7.56 -42.90 -20.09
CA ASP A 646 8.34 -42.93 -18.86
C ASP A 646 7.53 -42.36 -17.66
N THR A 647 8.20 -42.17 -16.52
CA THR A 647 7.59 -41.60 -15.29
C THR A 647 7.13 -40.16 -15.47
N GLY A 648 7.52 -39.50 -16.56
CA GLY A 648 7.19 -38.13 -16.86
C GLY A 648 7.89 -37.09 -15.98
N VAL A 649 8.90 -37.51 -15.23
CA VAL A 649 9.68 -36.65 -14.34
C VAL A 649 11.17 -36.99 -14.45
N ALA A 650 12.00 -35.96 -14.59
CA ALA A 650 13.44 -36.10 -14.49
C ALA A 650 13.87 -36.00 -13.02
N TYR A 651 14.81 -36.83 -12.59
CA TYR A 651 15.41 -36.70 -11.26
C TYR A 651 16.92 -36.52 -11.37
N ARG A 652 17.42 -35.37 -10.90
CA ARG A 652 18.84 -35.14 -10.71
C ARG A 652 19.14 -35.12 -9.20
N PRO A 653 20.02 -35.98 -8.70
CA PRO A 653 20.38 -35.96 -7.29
C PRO A 653 21.16 -34.70 -6.93
N GLU A 654 20.93 -34.19 -5.72
CA GLU A 654 21.67 -33.05 -5.18
C GLU A 654 23.16 -33.40 -5.05
N PRO A 655 24.09 -32.53 -5.52
CA PRO A 655 25.52 -32.72 -5.31
C PRO A 655 25.85 -32.87 -3.82
N GLY A 656 26.59 -33.91 -3.45
CA GLY A 656 26.95 -34.16 -2.05
C GLY A 656 25.85 -34.86 -1.23
N CYS A 657 24.81 -35.39 -1.87
CA CYS A 657 23.79 -36.21 -1.22
C CYS A 657 24.43 -37.35 -0.38
N PRO A 658 23.96 -37.58 0.87
CA PRO A 658 24.55 -38.60 1.75
C PRO A 658 24.44 -40.03 1.16
N PRO A 659 25.38 -40.95 1.51
CA PRO A 659 25.28 -42.35 1.10
C PRO A 659 24.05 -43.03 1.71
N VAL A 660 23.57 -44.14 1.12
CA VAL A 660 22.55 -44.98 1.76
C VAL A 660 23.21 -45.73 2.93
N ASN A 661 22.66 -45.61 4.14
CA ASN A 661 23.09 -46.39 5.30
C ASN A 661 22.31 -47.73 5.41
N PRO A 662 22.84 -48.73 6.14
CA PRO A 662 22.06 -49.92 6.50
C PRO A 662 20.75 -49.56 7.24
N LEU A 663 19.80 -50.49 7.25
CA LEU A 663 18.51 -50.31 7.90
C LEU A 663 18.70 -49.97 9.40
N PRO A 664 18.22 -48.80 9.87
CA PRO A 664 18.43 -48.35 11.25
C PRO A 664 17.98 -49.35 12.32
N ALA A 665 16.81 -49.96 12.14
CA ALA A 665 16.21 -50.92 13.07
C ALA A 665 17.10 -52.15 13.36
N LEU A 666 18.05 -52.48 12.48
CA LEU A 666 19.00 -53.58 12.73
C LEU A 666 19.97 -53.29 13.89
N THR A 667 20.16 -52.02 14.25
CA THR A 667 21.13 -51.59 15.27
C THR A 667 20.49 -50.83 16.43
N SER A 668 19.40 -50.09 16.20
CA SER A 668 18.73 -49.29 17.22
C SER A 668 17.81 -50.13 18.13
N GLY A 669 17.24 -51.23 17.63
CA GLY A 669 16.16 -51.97 18.29
C GLY A 669 14.79 -51.25 18.26
N GLU A 670 14.70 -50.09 17.60
CA GLU A 670 13.45 -49.34 17.37
C GLU A 670 13.15 -49.30 15.87
N PHE A 671 11.86 -49.41 15.51
CA PHE A 671 11.41 -49.28 14.11
C PHE A 671 10.78 -47.90 13.89
N VAL A 672 11.32 -47.11 12.96
CA VAL A 672 10.85 -45.75 12.69
C VAL A 672 10.12 -45.69 11.35
N PHE A 673 8.80 -45.51 11.42
CA PHE A 673 8.00 -45.05 10.30
C PHE A 673 8.20 -43.55 10.11
N ALA A 674 8.03 -43.03 8.89
CA ALA A 674 8.06 -41.60 8.66
C ALA A 674 7.14 -41.10 7.56
N SER A 675 6.67 -39.86 7.70
CA SER A 675 6.14 -39.07 6.59
C SER A 675 6.69 -37.65 6.66
N LEU A 676 7.54 -37.29 5.69
CA LEU A 676 8.16 -35.96 5.59
C LEU A 676 7.38 -35.04 4.63
N ASN A 677 6.10 -35.36 4.40
CA ASN A 677 5.19 -34.58 3.57
C ASN A 677 4.76 -33.28 4.27
N ASN A 678 4.18 -32.35 3.50
CA ASN A 678 3.48 -31.21 4.10
C ASN A 678 2.32 -31.72 4.95
N LEU A 679 2.17 -31.18 6.16
CA LEU A 679 1.18 -31.64 7.15
C LEU A 679 -0.27 -31.51 6.68
N ILE A 680 -0.54 -30.63 5.71
CA ILE A 680 -1.84 -30.53 5.04
C ILE A 680 -2.31 -31.86 4.42
N LYS A 681 -1.38 -32.78 4.08
CA LYS A 681 -1.69 -34.11 3.56
C LYS A 681 -2.05 -35.12 4.67
N THR A 682 -1.80 -34.79 5.93
CA THR A 682 -2.05 -35.65 7.09
C THR A 682 -3.44 -35.35 7.67
N ASN A 683 -4.48 -35.73 6.93
CA ASN A 683 -5.87 -35.54 7.35
C ASN A 683 -6.30 -36.59 8.42
N PRO A 684 -7.51 -36.48 9.01
CA PRO A 684 -7.97 -37.41 10.04
C PRO A 684 -7.99 -38.88 9.62
N SER A 685 -8.28 -39.20 8.35
CA SER A 685 -8.25 -40.58 7.83
C SER A 685 -6.84 -41.16 7.82
N VAL A 686 -5.85 -40.34 7.43
CA VAL A 686 -4.42 -40.70 7.47
C VAL A 686 -3.98 -40.95 8.91
N VAL A 687 -4.32 -40.04 9.84
CA VAL A 687 -4.01 -40.20 11.27
C VAL A 687 -4.60 -41.49 11.81
N ALA A 688 -5.86 -41.81 11.49
CA ALA A 688 -6.52 -43.03 11.94
C ALA A 688 -5.80 -44.30 11.46
N LEU A 689 -5.42 -44.37 10.17
CA LEU A 689 -4.70 -45.52 9.62
C LEU A 689 -3.29 -45.66 10.21
N TRP A 690 -2.55 -44.57 10.33
CA TRP A 690 -1.20 -44.61 10.89
C TRP A 690 -1.21 -44.91 12.39
N ALA A 691 -2.19 -44.41 13.14
CA ALA A 691 -2.40 -44.78 14.53
C ALA A 691 -2.72 -46.27 14.68
N ARG A 692 -3.53 -46.83 13.78
CA ARG A 692 -3.80 -48.29 13.73
C ARG A 692 -2.50 -49.08 13.55
N ILE A 693 -1.60 -48.66 12.65
CA ILE A 693 -0.27 -49.29 12.46
C ILE A 693 0.56 -49.20 13.74
N LEU A 694 0.64 -48.02 14.36
CA LEU A 694 1.43 -47.80 15.57
C LEU A 694 0.91 -48.61 16.76
N ASN A 695 -0.41 -48.72 16.92
CA ASN A 695 -1.04 -49.52 17.97
C ASN A 695 -0.81 -51.02 17.79
N ALA A 696 -0.67 -51.50 16.54
CA ALA A 696 -0.30 -52.88 16.25
C ALA A 696 1.20 -53.17 16.50
N LEU A 697 2.04 -52.13 16.57
CA LEU A 697 3.49 -52.23 16.76
C LEU A 697 3.96 -51.39 17.96
N PRO A 698 3.85 -51.89 19.21
CA PRO A 698 4.17 -51.15 20.44
C PRO A 698 5.63 -50.69 20.62
N HIS A 699 6.54 -51.05 19.70
CA HIS A 699 7.93 -50.56 19.68
C HIS A 699 8.24 -49.61 18.52
N ALA A 700 7.31 -49.39 17.60
CA ALA A 700 7.54 -48.50 16.46
C ALA A 700 7.43 -47.02 16.86
N ARG A 701 7.95 -46.10 16.05
CA ARG A 701 7.73 -44.65 16.23
C ARG A 701 7.37 -44.04 14.89
N LEU A 702 6.73 -42.88 14.91
CA LEU A 702 6.37 -42.15 13.69
C LEU A 702 7.06 -40.80 13.67
N MET A 703 7.88 -40.59 12.64
CA MET A 703 8.50 -39.32 12.34
C MET A 703 7.64 -38.49 11.40
N LEU A 704 7.35 -37.25 11.76
CA LEU A 704 6.64 -36.29 10.92
C LEU A 704 7.51 -35.06 10.68
N GLY A 705 7.64 -34.68 9.42
CA GLY A 705 8.39 -33.48 9.00
C GLY A 705 7.53 -32.21 8.99
N ASN A 706 8.19 -31.06 8.84
CA ASN A 706 7.57 -29.74 8.70
C ASN A 706 6.73 -29.28 9.90
N VAL A 707 7.03 -29.76 11.11
CA VAL A 707 6.37 -29.36 12.37
C VAL A 707 7.18 -28.23 13.01
N THR A 708 6.90 -26.98 12.62
CA THR A 708 7.76 -25.84 12.97
C THR A 708 7.32 -25.11 14.24
N ASP A 709 6.05 -24.69 14.33
CA ASP A 709 5.54 -23.91 15.47
C ASP A 709 4.97 -24.80 16.59
N SER A 710 4.89 -24.24 17.80
CA SER A 710 4.40 -24.95 18.99
C SER A 710 2.93 -25.35 18.89
N GLY A 711 2.11 -24.55 18.20
CA GLY A 711 0.69 -24.82 18.02
C GLY A 711 0.43 -26.00 17.10
N THR A 712 1.11 -26.04 15.95
CA THR A 712 1.10 -27.19 15.04
C THR A 712 1.64 -28.44 15.73
N ARG A 713 2.72 -28.34 16.51
CA ARG A 713 3.21 -29.46 17.33
C ARG A 713 2.13 -30.00 18.25
N GLN A 714 1.45 -29.14 19.01
CA GLN A 714 0.41 -29.57 19.94
C GLN A 714 -0.79 -30.18 19.21
N ARG A 715 -1.22 -29.62 18.08
CA ARG A 715 -2.29 -30.20 17.26
C ARG A 715 -1.99 -31.61 16.80
N VAL A 716 -0.77 -31.85 16.28
CA VAL A 716 -0.35 -33.19 15.84
C VAL A 716 -0.37 -34.15 17.03
N ILE A 717 0.15 -33.73 18.18
CA ILE A 717 0.10 -34.54 19.42
C ILE A 717 -1.34 -34.87 19.80
N ASP A 718 -2.24 -33.89 19.80
CA ASP A 718 -3.64 -34.07 20.20
C ASP A 718 -4.38 -35.01 19.23
N GLN A 719 -4.17 -34.86 17.91
CA GLN A 719 -4.78 -35.71 16.89
C GLN A 719 -4.37 -37.19 17.04
N PHE A 720 -3.07 -37.46 17.20
CA PHE A 720 -2.57 -38.81 17.42
C PHE A 720 -2.93 -39.35 18.81
N GLY A 721 -2.95 -38.49 19.83
CA GLY A 721 -3.38 -38.83 21.19
C GLY A 721 -4.83 -39.28 21.25
N GLN A 722 -5.73 -38.59 20.53
CA GLN A 722 -7.14 -39.00 20.38
C GLN A 722 -7.29 -40.37 19.69
N ALA A 723 -6.32 -40.74 18.84
CA ALA A 723 -6.25 -42.06 18.19
C ALA A 723 -5.48 -43.11 19.00
N GLY A 724 -5.09 -42.80 20.25
CA GLY A 724 -4.45 -43.73 21.18
C GLY A 724 -2.92 -43.81 21.08
N VAL A 725 -2.26 -42.90 20.35
CA VAL A 725 -0.81 -42.85 20.21
C VAL A 725 -0.22 -41.80 21.14
N THR A 726 0.67 -42.21 22.04
CA THR A 726 1.29 -41.33 23.04
C THR A 726 2.38 -40.43 22.43
N THR A 727 2.68 -39.29 23.06
CA THR A 727 3.64 -38.31 22.52
C THR A 727 5.06 -38.85 22.34
N ASP A 728 5.52 -39.77 23.19
CA ASP A 728 6.86 -40.38 23.11
C ASP A 728 7.06 -41.23 21.83
N ARG A 729 5.95 -41.64 21.21
CA ARG A 729 5.89 -42.39 19.96
C ARG A 729 6.01 -41.53 18.71
N LEU A 730 5.99 -40.20 18.87
CA LEU A 730 6.07 -39.23 17.77
C LEU A 730 7.44 -38.55 17.76
N ILE A 731 8.03 -38.44 16.57
CA ILE A 731 9.28 -37.71 16.32
C ILE A 731 8.95 -36.54 15.39
N LEU A 732 8.80 -35.34 15.96
CA LEU A 732 8.32 -34.16 15.24
C LEU A 732 9.49 -33.27 14.85
N GLN A 733 9.83 -33.26 13.56
CA GLN A 733 10.98 -32.53 13.00
C GLN A 733 10.54 -31.20 12.38
N PRO A 734 11.29 -30.10 12.62
CA PRO A 734 11.02 -28.82 12.00
C PRO A 734 11.37 -28.85 10.50
N ARG A 735 11.10 -27.74 9.80
CA ARG A 735 11.66 -27.51 8.46
C ARG A 735 13.19 -27.37 8.54
N MET A 736 13.91 -27.96 7.59
CA MET A 736 15.38 -28.02 7.58
C MET A 736 15.96 -27.65 6.21
N SER A 737 17.30 -27.50 6.13
CA SER A 737 18.01 -27.43 4.86
C SER A 737 17.82 -28.73 4.07
N LEU A 738 17.99 -28.69 2.74
CA LEU A 738 17.85 -29.91 1.91
C LEU A 738 18.83 -31.01 2.35
N ASN A 739 20.07 -30.66 2.70
CA ASN A 739 21.07 -31.64 3.14
C ASN A 739 20.70 -32.30 4.47
N ASP A 740 20.27 -31.52 5.46
CA ASP A 740 19.83 -32.06 6.75
C ASP A 740 18.56 -32.90 6.60
N TYR A 741 17.64 -32.45 5.74
CA TYR A 741 16.43 -33.18 5.37
C TYR A 741 16.76 -34.53 4.71
N LEU A 742 17.74 -34.59 3.79
CA LEU A 742 18.16 -35.84 3.18
C LEU A 742 18.84 -36.75 4.21
N ALA A 743 19.70 -36.20 5.08
CA ALA A 743 20.35 -36.95 6.15
C ALA A 743 19.36 -37.53 7.18
N LEU A 744 18.20 -36.90 7.38
CA LEU A 744 17.14 -37.41 8.25
C LEU A 744 16.67 -38.82 7.87
N HIS A 745 16.75 -39.18 6.58
CA HIS A 745 16.38 -40.50 6.08
C HIS A 745 17.28 -41.63 6.61
N HIS A 746 18.44 -41.31 7.18
CA HIS A 746 19.28 -42.28 7.88
C HIS A 746 18.67 -42.79 9.18
N GLN A 747 17.58 -42.17 9.67
CA GLN A 747 16.85 -42.56 10.87
C GLN A 747 15.51 -43.24 10.55
N ILE A 748 15.20 -43.46 9.27
CA ILE A 748 13.88 -43.92 8.80
C ILE A 748 14.00 -45.33 8.23
N ASP A 749 13.16 -46.24 8.70
CA ASP A 749 13.09 -47.62 8.22
C ASP A 749 12.10 -47.77 7.05
N LEU A 750 10.90 -47.20 7.21
CA LEU A 750 9.83 -47.26 6.20
C LEU A 750 9.06 -45.94 6.13
N ALA A 751 8.88 -45.40 4.93
CA ALA A 751 8.05 -44.21 4.74
C ALA A 751 6.58 -44.61 4.53
N LEU A 752 5.69 -43.82 5.13
CA LEU A 752 4.24 -43.91 5.01
C LEU A 752 3.74 -42.75 4.15
N ASP A 753 3.24 -43.07 2.96
CA ASP A 753 2.69 -42.09 2.03
C ASP A 753 1.26 -41.69 2.47
N PRO A 754 0.93 -40.39 2.53
CA PRO A 754 -0.44 -39.94 2.84
C PRO A 754 -1.41 -40.16 1.68
N PHE A 755 -2.70 -40.08 1.98
CA PHE A 755 -3.82 -40.20 1.05
C PHE A 755 -4.98 -39.29 1.46
N PRO A 756 -5.87 -38.84 0.54
CA PRO A 756 -5.90 -39.15 -0.88
C PRO A 756 -4.79 -38.45 -1.68
N TYR A 757 -4.05 -37.51 -1.10
CA TYR A 757 -2.97 -36.83 -1.81
C TYR A 757 -1.61 -37.45 -1.44
N ASN A 758 -1.03 -38.23 -2.35
CA ASN A 758 0.27 -38.88 -2.22
C ASN A 758 1.46 -37.90 -2.25
N GLY A 759 2.62 -38.38 -1.83
CA GLY A 759 3.92 -37.75 -2.01
C GLY A 759 4.38 -37.79 -3.47
N GLY A 760 5.13 -36.77 -3.87
CA GLY A 760 5.82 -36.70 -5.16
C GLY A 760 7.31 -36.57 -4.92
N THR A 761 7.80 -35.33 -4.79
CA THR A 761 9.22 -35.03 -4.49
C THR A 761 9.71 -35.70 -3.20
N THR A 762 8.87 -35.75 -2.16
CA THR A 762 9.17 -36.41 -0.89
C THR A 762 9.38 -37.92 -1.05
N THR A 763 8.52 -38.58 -1.83
CA THR A 763 8.65 -40.00 -2.18
C THR A 763 9.93 -40.25 -2.95
N MET A 764 10.26 -39.39 -3.92
CA MET A 764 11.48 -39.48 -4.71
C MET A 764 12.74 -39.33 -3.85
N HIS A 765 12.76 -38.39 -2.91
CA HIS A 765 13.85 -38.25 -1.93
C HIS A 765 13.97 -39.48 -1.02
N ALA A 766 12.85 -40.02 -0.53
CA ALA A 766 12.85 -41.21 0.30
C ALA A 766 13.47 -42.40 -0.45
N LEU A 767 13.01 -42.67 -1.67
CA LEU A 767 13.55 -43.74 -2.52
C LEU A 767 15.03 -43.52 -2.81
N TRP A 768 15.44 -42.28 -3.14
CA TRP A 768 16.84 -41.97 -3.39
C TRP A 768 17.72 -42.19 -2.17
N MET A 769 17.19 -41.97 -0.97
CA MET A 769 17.86 -42.26 0.31
C MET A 769 17.75 -43.73 0.74
N GLY A 770 17.20 -44.60 -0.11
CA GLY A 770 17.03 -46.03 0.18
C GLY A 770 15.86 -46.34 1.11
N VAL A 771 14.98 -45.39 1.39
CA VAL A 771 13.80 -45.61 2.24
C VAL A 771 12.63 -46.07 1.37
N PRO A 772 12.18 -47.33 1.48
CA PRO A 772 10.98 -47.79 0.78
C PRO A 772 9.73 -47.05 1.29
N VAL A 773 8.72 -46.92 0.43
CA VAL A 773 7.50 -46.15 0.71
C VAL A 773 6.27 -47.03 0.46
N VAL A 774 5.37 -47.13 1.44
CA VAL A 774 4.04 -47.76 1.25
C VAL A 774 3.05 -46.69 0.82
N THR A 775 2.31 -46.93 -0.27
CA THR A 775 1.30 -45.98 -0.78
C THR A 775 -0.07 -46.61 -0.93
N LEU A 776 -1.12 -45.81 -0.70
CA LEU A 776 -2.51 -46.17 -0.95
C LEU A 776 -2.96 -45.49 -2.25
N VAL A 777 -3.32 -46.31 -3.23
CA VAL A 777 -3.75 -45.83 -4.53
C VAL A 777 -5.25 -45.56 -4.57
N GLY A 778 -5.64 -44.46 -5.19
CA GLY A 778 -7.05 -44.10 -5.40
C GLY A 778 -7.44 -43.97 -6.88
N GLU A 779 -8.59 -43.33 -7.11
CA GLU A 779 -9.26 -43.22 -8.42
C GLU A 779 -8.92 -41.95 -9.21
N HIS A 780 -8.03 -41.10 -8.71
CA HIS A 780 -7.71 -39.79 -9.28
C HIS A 780 -6.22 -39.49 -9.12
N MET A 781 -5.66 -38.60 -9.96
CA MET A 781 -4.22 -38.48 -10.12
C MET A 781 -3.44 -38.13 -8.83
N VAL A 782 -3.94 -37.23 -7.98
CA VAL A 782 -3.27 -36.89 -6.68
C VAL A 782 -3.05 -38.11 -5.77
N SER A 783 -3.90 -39.13 -5.92
CA SER A 783 -3.85 -40.41 -5.18
C SER A 783 -3.03 -41.49 -5.90
N ARG A 784 -2.24 -41.08 -6.89
CA ARG A 784 -1.42 -41.98 -7.71
C ARG A 784 -0.02 -41.44 -7.98
N CYS A 785 0.35 -40.26 -7.46
CA CYS A 785 1.65 -39.63 -7.73
C CYS A 785 2.86 -40.50 -7.36
N ALA A 786 2.73 -41.35 -6.33
CA ALA A 786 3.81 -42.25 -5.90
C ALA A 786 3.92 -43.54 -6.74
N VAL A 787 2.85 -43.93 -7.44
CA VAL A 787 2.75 -45.18 -8.23
C VAL A 787 3.86 -45.30 -9.27
N PRO A 788 4.06 -44.35 -10.21
CA PRO A 788 5.12 -44.47 -11.22
C PRO A 788 6.52 -44.58 -10.59
N LEU A 789 6.74 -43.91 -9.45
CA LEU A 789 8.04 -43.92 -8.77
C LEU A 789 8.33 -45.30 -8.16
N LEU A 790 7.32 -45.93 -7.53
CA LEU A 790 7.46 -47.25 -6.90
C LEU A 790 7.56 -48.38 -7.92
N SER A 791 6.69 -48.40 -8.94
CA SER A 791 6.74 -49.42 -9.98
C SER A 791 8.08 -49.43 -10.69
N ARG A 792 8.70 -48.26 -10.90
CA ARG A 792 9.97 -48.15 -11.61
C ARG A 792 11.16 -48.78 -10.86
N VAL A 793 11.14 -48.73 -9.54
CA VAL A 793 12.17 -49.38 -8.70
C VAL A 793 11.78 -50.82 -8.31
N GLY A 794 10.75 -51.39 -8.93
CA GLY A 794 10.28 -52.75 -8.71
C GLY A 794 9.69 -52.95 -7.31
N LEU A 795 8.95 -51.95 -6.81
CA LEU A 795 8.25 -51.99 -5.52
C LEU A 795 6.72 -52.02 -5.71
N ASP A 796 6.22 -52.72 -6.73
CA ASP A 796 4.78 -52.83 -7.01
C ASP A 796 3.98 -53.37 -5.82
N GLU A 797 4.61 -54.22 -5.00
CA GLU A 797 4.03 -54.78 -3.79
C GLU A 797 3.81 -53.77 -2.64
N PHE A 798 4.42 -52.58 -2.74
CA PHE A 798 4.22 -51.46 -1.83
C PHE A 798 3.07 -50.53 -2.29
N ILE A 799 2.51 -50.79 -3.47
CA ILE A 799 1.35 -50.09 -4.02
C ILE A 799 0.10 -50.86 -3.56
N THR A 800 -0.68 -50.25 -2.67
CA THR A 800 -1.82 -50.90 -2.01
C THR A 800 -3.15 -50.30 -2.47
N HIS A 801 -4.21 -51.12 -2.45
CA HIS A 801 -5.53 -50.77 -2.99
C HIS A 801 -6.62 -50.66 -1.92
N SER A 802 -6.27 -50.81 -0.64
CA SER A 802 -7.17 -50.62 0.49
C SER A 802 -6.38 -50.25 1.73
N GLU A 803 -7.04 -49.58 2.69
CA GLU A 803 -6.42 -49.27 3.98
C GLU A 803 -5.93 -50.53 4.73
N ASP A 804 -6.66 -51.65 4.61
CA ASP A 804 -6.23 -52.92 5.17
C ASP A 804 -4.96 -53.45 4.51
N ALA A 805 -4.84 -53.39 3.18
CA ALA A 805 -3.64 -53.82 2.47
C ALA A 805 -2.44 -52.92 2.82
N TYR A 806 -2.66 -51.61 2.96
CA TYR A 806 -1.66 -50.64 3.41
C TYR A 806 -1.16 -51.00 4.83
N PHE A 807 -2.09 -51.21 5.76
CA PHE A 807 -1.79 -51.62 7.13
C PHE A 807 -0.98 -52.93 7.16
N GLN A 808 -1.43 -53.97 6.44
CA GLN A 808 -0.76 -55.26 6.41
C GLN A 808 0.66 -55.15 5.84
N ARG A 809 0.85 -54.38 4.76
CA ARG A 809 2.18 -54.17 4.17
C ARG A 809 3.12 -53.45 5.14
N ALA A 810 2.65 -52.40 5.81
CA ALA A 810 3.45 -51.67 6.80
C ALA A 810 3.87 -52.58 7.97
N VAL A 811 2.95 -53.39 8.50
CA VAL A 811 3.23 -54.34 9.59
C VAL A 811 4.19 -55.45 9.14
N GLN A 812 4.00 -56.00 7.94
CA GLN A 812 4.87 -57.04 7.38
C GLN A 812 6.32 -56.56 7.26
N MET A 813 6.54 -55.34 6.77
CA MET A 813 7.89 -54.78 6.62
C MET A 813 8.57 -54.53 7.97
N ALA A 814 7.82 -54.18 9.01
CA ALA A 814 8.35 -54.05 10.36
C ALA A 814 8.76 -55.40 10.99
N GLN A 815 8.27 -56.52 10.45
CA GLN A 815 8.59 -57.87 10.93
C GLN A 815 9.74 -58.55 10.15
N ASP A 816 10.00 -58.15 8.90
CA ASP A 816 11.09 -58.66 8.06
C ASP A 816 12.21 -57.63 7.87
N LEU A 817 12.95 -57.34 8.94
CA LEU A 817 14.09 -56.41 8.89
C LEU A 817 15.18 -56.82 7.89
N PRO A 818 15.58 -58.11 7.77
CA PRO A 818 16.56 -58.52 6.78
C PRO A 818 16.09 -58.29 5.34
N GLY A 819 14.82 -58.58 5.04
CA GLY A 819 14.21 -58.29 3.74
C GLY A 819 14.15 -56.80 3.44
N LEU A 820 13.69 -56.00 4.41
CA LEU A 820 13.61 -54.55 4.29
C LEU A 820 15.00 -53.91 4.05
N ASN A 821 16.04 -54.42 4.73
CA ASN A 821 17.40 -53.95 4.51
C ASN A 821 17.92 -54.30 3.10
N ARG A 822 17.62 -55.49 2.57
CA ARG A 822 17.96 -55.83 1.18
C ARG A 822 17.30 -54.87 0.19
N ILE A 823 16.02 -54.53 0.42
CA ILE A 823 15.31 -53.53 -0.38
C ILE A 823 16.05 -52.19 -0.28
N ARG A 824 16.25 -51.65 0.92
CA ARG A 824 16.93 -50.37 1.18
C ARG A 824 18.26 -50.22 0.45
N GLN A 825 19.11 -51.24 0.53
CA GLN A 825 20.44 -51.21 -0.09
C GLN A 825 20.41 -51.21 -1.63
N SER A 826 19.29 -51.60 -2.24
CA SER A 826 19.17 -51.71 -3.70
C SER A 826 18.42 -50.55 -4.37
N ILE A 827 17.56 -49.80 -3.66
CA ILE A 827 16.66 -48.82 -4.30
C ILE A 827 17.45 -47.74 -5.07
N ARG A 828 18.53 -47.19 -4.50
CA ARG A 828 19.30 -46.12 -5.16
C ARG A 828 19.91 -46.58 -6.49
N GLU A 829 20.42 -47.80 -6.56
CA GLU A 829 20.95 -48.38 -7.80
C GLU A 829 19.82 -48.60 -8.82
N ARG A 830 18.66 -49.12 -8.39
CA ARG A 830 17.48 -49.27 -9.25
C ARG A 830 16.97 -47.94 -9.80
N MET A 831 17.03 -46.87 -9.00
CA MET A 831 16.71 -45.52 -9.47
C MET A 831 17.72 -45.04 -10.50
N GLY A 832 19.02 -45.22 -10.27
CA GLY A 832 20.07 -44.82 -11.23
C GLY A 832 20.06 -45.63 -12.53
N ALA A 833 19.56 -46.86 -12.51
CA ALA A 833 19.38 -47.70 -13.70
C ALA A 833 18.08 -47.41 -14.48
N SER A 834 17.22 -46.51 -13.97
CA SER A 834 15.94 -46.19 -14.60
C SER A 834 16.07 -45.07 -15.64
N ASP A 835 15.23 -45.08 -16.68
CA ASP A 835 15.15 -44.03 -17.73
C ASP A 835 14.66 -42.64 -17.23
N CYS A 836 14.93 -42.26 -15.98
CA CYS A 836 14.61 -40.94 -15.41
C CYS A 836 15.69 -39.89 -15.73
N GLU A 837 16.65 -40.22 -16.60
CA GLU A 837 17.67 -39.29 -17.06
C GLU A 837 17.02 -38.10 -17.77
N PRO A 838 17.41 -36.85 -17.43
CA PRO A 838 16.79 -35.65 -17.98
C PRO A 838 16.69 -35.62 -19.51
N GLN A 839 17.67 -36.19 -20.21
CA GLN A 839 17.70 -36.24 -21.67
C GLN A 839 16.65 -37.19 -22.25
N THR A 840 16.33 -38.28 -21.56
CA THR A 840 15.29 -39.22 -22.00
C THR A 840 13.92 -38.58 -21.87
N VAL A 841 13.64 -37.96 -20.73
CA VAL A 841 12.37 -37.24 -20.48
C VAL A 841 12.20 -36.08 -21.47
N ALA A 842 13.28 -35.31 -21.72
CA ALA A 842 13.26 -34.22 -22.70
C ALA A 842 12.92 -34.71 -24.13
N ARG A 843 13.51 -35.82 -24.57
CA ARG A 843 13.19 -36.41 -25.89
C ARG A 843 11.76 -36.93 -25.96
N ASN A 844 11.25 -37.52 -24.88
CA ASN A 844 9.89 -38.04 -24.84
C ASN A 844 8.86 -36.90 -24.88
N VAL A 845 9.07 -35.82 -24.14
CA VAL A 845 8.18 -34.66 -24.22
C VAL A 845 8.27 -33.95 -25.57
N GLU A 846 9.45 -33.85 -26.18
CA GLU A 846 9.61 -33.35 -27.55
C GLU A 846 8.89 -34.19 -28.60
N ALA A 847 8.91 -35.53 -28.44
CA ALA A 847 8.15 -36.42 -29.30
C ALA A 847 6.64 -36.18 -29.19
N LEU A 848 6.13 -35.99 -27.96
CA LEU A 848 4.73 -35.60 -27.73
C LEU A 848 4.41 -34.25 -28.36
N TYR A 849 5.27 -33.24 -28.19
CA TYR A 849 5.12 -31.93 -28.82
C TYR A 849 5.04 -32.03 -30.35
N ARG A 850 5.94 -32.81 -30.97
CA ARG A 850 5.92 -33.05 -32.41
C ARG A 850 4.64 -33.77 -32.85
N GLU A 851 4.16 -34.73 -32.08
CA GLU A 851 2.92 -35.47 -32.37
C GLU A 851 1.71 -34.53 -32.41
N ILE A 852 1.50 -33.74 -31.35
CA ILE A 852 0.35 -32.82 -31.28
C ILE A 852 0.46 -31.70 -32.31
N TRP A 853 1.67 -31.24 -32.62
CA TRP A 853 1.90 -30.24 -33.66
C TRP A 853 1.52 -30.76 -35.05
N ARG A 854 1.94 -31.98 -35.41
CA ARG A 854 1.56 -32.63 -36.67
C ARG A 854 0.04 -32.78 -36.79
N LYS A 855 -0.65 -33.14 -35.69
CA LYS A 855 -2.12 -33.22 -35.65
C LYS A 855 -2.76 -31.86 -35.90
N TRP A 856 -2.26 -30.80 -35.29
CA TRP A 856 -2.77 -29.44 -35.51
C TRP A 856 -2.52 -28.92 -36.93
N CYS A 857 -1.36 -29.23 -37.53
CA CYS A 857 -1.07 -28.86 -38.91
C CYS A 857 -1.99 -29.56 -39.93
N ALA A 858 -2.46 -30.77 -39.61
CA ALA A 858 -3.33 -31.56 -40.46
C ALA A 858 -4.83 -31.19 -40.34
N ALA A 859 -5.22 -30.46 -39.30
CA ALA A 859 -6.58 -29.99 -39.03
C ALA A 859 -6.82 -28.57 -39.59
#